data_AF-A0A3M1J988-F1
#
_entry.id   AF-A0A3M1J988-F1
#
_cell.length_a   1.000
_cell.length_b   1.000
_cell.length_c   1.000
_cell.angle_alpha   90.00
_cell.angle_beta   90.00
_cell.angle_gamma   90.00
#
_symmetry.space_group_name_H-M   'P 1'
#
loop_
_entity.id
_entity.type
_entity.pdbx_description
1 polymer ?
#
loop_
_entity_poly.entity_id
_entity_poly.type
_entity_poly.pdbx_seq_one_letter_code
_entity_poly.pdbx_strand_id
1 'polypeptide(L)'
;MRHSLLIVWLLLTTALAWAQHDSPWSSEELASLELSEGQLTHDFATDFRLFHLDESSVAQLLLSSDKRVIDLTLPLPDGTEVMVQLRPSSIMAPGLATRYPGIRTYRILPKGQVRGGVLSWTHLGLNASLHTPQGTIYIDPYVIGQTELYTVYNVQQNIDPALWNGFTCGLSGDQGLDPDEIFPPLYTLEREDHTKDLLGESIVQRKYRLAVACTGEFSEFHAAQAGVEPSVEISLSAIVAIINRVNEVTGVDLAIQFELVENNDLLIALDPDNDEFNDSSTDEMLGEVDDYIDRTLGSSNFDIGHVIGVGPANSGQGVAQLESVCAANKGRGVSTRRRPIADPFVINILCHEMGHQMGATHVQSSCQNVEPSTAVEPGGGTTIMGYAGICPPGNNLQTNTDPYFNTVSLEQIFSYMHEGRGDLCANRIDEGNTIPEVTDEYEDGFFIPISTPFELVAQGSDMEGDELTYTWEQIDRNLTEQSPPGSPVGNIPIFRSLIPSRDSNRVFPNLNRIVNNSSGFVDEVLPTYTRELTFRCTVRDNHPTSGGASWTTVAFGATDSAGPFRVSSPNTADVSWEVGDYVEVTWDVANTDNDIVDCQRVNIRLSTDGGFTYPITLLSDAANDGSAFVTVPDVISDEVRVRVEAANNIFFDISNADFSIVPATSPGYTVDHGPLYQAICIPQEEARISFTTGAVLDFS
;
A
#
# COMPACT_ATOMS: atom_id res chain seq x y z
N MET A 1 71.99 0.42 -1.93
CA MET A 1 70.72 0.80 -2.60
C MET A 1 69.59 -0.19 -2.29
N ARG A 2 69.38 -0.58 -1.03
CA ARG A 2 68.30 -1.51 -0.61
C ARG A 2 67.46 -1.00 0.56
N HIS A 3 67.69 0.23 1.03
CA HIS A 3 66.92 0.85 2.11
C HIS A 3 66.16 2.12 1.67
N SER A 4 66.34 2.56 0.42
CA SER A 4 65.61 3.72 -0.14
C SER A 4 64.36 3.33 -0.94
N LEU A 5 64.17 2.03 -1.25
CA LEU A 5 63.01 1.52 -2.00
C LEU A 5 61.83 1.11 -1.10
N LEU A 6 62.06 0.85 0.19
CA LEU A 6 60.98 0.47 1.11
C LEU A 6 60.17 1.69 1.60
N ILE A 7 60.78 2.87 1.69
CA ILE A 7 60.10 4.09 2.14
C ILE A 7 59.21 4.67 1.02
N VAL A 8 59.56 4.47 -0.25
CA VAL A 8 58.71 4.88 -1.39
C VAL A 8 57.52 3.94 -1.56
N TRP A 9 57.63 2.67 -1.18
CA TRP A 9 56.49 1.74 -1.21
C TRP A 9 55.52 1.96 -0.03
N LEU A 10 56.03 2.30 1.17
CA LEU A 10 55.18 2.59 2.33
C LEU A 10 54.44 3.94 2.25
N LEU A 11 54.92 4.89 1.42
CA LEU A 11 54.26 6.17 1.14
C LEU A 11 53.29 6.11 -0.06
N LEU A 12 53.31 5.04 -0.86
CA LEU A 12 52.35 4.80 -1.95
C LEU A 12 51.20 3.86 -1.56
N THR A 13 51.28 3.17 -0.41
CA THR A 13 50.20 2.30 0.10
C THR A 13 49.27 2.99 1.11
N THR A 14 49.49 4.26 1.45
CA THR A 14 48.60 5.05 2.31
C THR A 14 47.74 6.05 1.54
N ALA A 15 47.75 6.02 0.20
CA ALA A 15 46.91 6.86 -0.67
C ALA A 15 45.81 6.07 -1.42
N LEU A 16 45.52 4.84 -0.98
CA LEU A 16 44.48 3.97 -1.56
C LEU A 16 43.62 3.36 -0.44
N ALA A 17 42.88 4.20 0.29
CA ALA A 17 41.76 3.75 1.13
C ALA A 17 40.89 4.91 1.66
N TRP A 18 40.76 6.03 0.95
CA TRP A 18 39.80 7.08 1.28
C TRP A 18 39.21 7.58 -0.04
N ALA A 19 38.37 6.76 -0.67
CA ALA A 19 37.34 7.35 -1.54
C ALA A 19 36.38 8.04 -0.56
N GLN A 20 36.60 9.33 -0.32
CA GLN A 20 35.57 10.18 0.26
C GLN A 20 34.40 10.11 -0.72
N HIS A 21 33.32 9.45 -0.31
CA HIS A 21 32.04 9.56 -0.97
C HIS A 21 31.52 10.95 -0.64
N ASP A 22 31.91 11.96 -1.42
CA ASP A 22 31.41 13.31 -1.25
C ASP A 22 29.92 13.28 -1.60
N SER A 23 29.06 13.50 -0.60
CA SER A 23 27.62 13.63 -0.84
C SER A 23 27.37 14.83 -1.75
N PRO A 24 26.49 14.71 -2.76
CA PRO A 24 26.08 15.85 -3.58
C PRO A 24 25.12 16.78 -2.82
N TRP A 25 24.78 16.46 -1.57
CA TRP A 25 23.84 17.22 -0.75
C TRP A 25 24.54 17.96 0.37
N SER A 26 24.12 19.20 0.62
CA SER A 26 24.48 19.95 1.83
C SER A 26 23.21 20.49 2.50
N SER A 27 23.04 20.19 3.79
CA SER A 27 21.89 20.65 4.57
C SER A 27 21.84 22.17 4.68
N GLU A 28 20.65 22.74 4.58
CA GLU A 28 20.37 24.17 4.76
C GLU A 28 19.37 24.36 5.91
N GLU A 29 19.55 25.38 6.75
CA GLU A 29 18.55 25.72 7.78
C GLU A 29 17.54 26.73 7.24
N LEU A 30 16.25 26.48 7.44
CA LEU A 30 15.20 27.42 7.01
C LEU A 30 15.38 28.82 7.60
N ALA A 31 15.98 28.92 8.80
CA ALA A 31 16.26 30.19 9.46
C ALA A 31 17.41 30.99 8.83
N SER A 32 18.33 30.33 8.10
CA SER A 32 19.44 30.98 7.39
C SER A 32 19.14 31.28 5.93
N LEU A 33 18.02 30.76 5.40
CA LEU A 33 17.65 30.91 3.99
C LEU A 33 17.27 32.36 3.65
N GLU A 34 18.07 33.00 2.81
CA GLU A 34 17.78 34.31 2.23
C GLU A 34 17.18 34.16 0.83
N LEU A 35 15.86 34.35 0.72
CA LEU A 35 15.16 34.42 -0.57
C LEU A 35 15.16 35.85 -1.12
N SER A 36 15.26 35.98 -2.45
CA SER A 36 15.14 37.29 -3.10
C SER A 36 13.72 37.86 -2.97
N GLU A 37 13.58 39.19 -3.04
CA GLU A 37 12.28 39.85 -2.90
C GLU A 37 11.30 39.37 -3.99
N GLY A 38 10.17 38.79 -3.58
CA GLY A 38 9.15 38.24 -4.48
C GLY A 38 9.36 36.79 -4.91
N GLN A 39 10.43 36.14 -4.46
CA GLN A 39 10.67 34.71 -4.70
C GLN A 39 9.65 33.86 -3.92
N LEU A 40 9.02 32.93 -4.63
CA LEU A 40 8.00 32.05 -4.09
C LEU A 40 8.56 30.65 -3.87
N THR A 41 7.99 29.95 -2.89
CA THR A 41 8.31 28.55 -2.59
C THR A 41 7.11 27.68 -2.88
N HIS A 42 7.36 26.41 -3.15
CA HIS A 42 6.33 25.41 -3.11
C HIS A 42 5.88 25.18 -1.65
N ASP A 43 4.63 24.79 -1.49
CA ASP A 43 3.96 24.55 -0.21
C ASP A 43 3.63 23.06 -0.02
N PHE A 44 4.48 22.17 -0.55
CA PHE A 44 4.29 20.71 -0.54
C PHE A 44 4.26 20.10 0.86
N ALA A 45 4.99 20.70 1.80
CA ALA A 45 5.22 20.18 3.13
C ALA A 45 5.37 21.30 4.14
N THR A 46 4.98 21.03 5.39
CA THR A 46 5.21 21.90 6.55
C THR A 46 6.25 21.33 7.52
N ASP A 47 6.44 20.01 7.51
CA ASP A 47 7.47 19.28 8.25
C ASP A 47 8.46 18.67 7.26
N PHE A 48 9.55 19.39 7.00
CA PHE A 48 10.55 19.04 6.00
C PHE A 48 11.94 19.49 6.42
N ARG A 49 12.95 18.96 5.72
CA ARG A 49 14.32 19.47 5.75
C ARG A 49 14.75 20.03 4.41
N LEU A 50 15.63 21.03 4.45
CA LEU A 50 16.17 21.66 3.26
C LEU A 50 17.58 21.17 2.95
N PHE A 51 17.84 20.94 1.67
CA PHE A 51 19.14 20.55 1.16
C PHE A 51 19.45 21.29 -0.14
N HIS A 52 20.68 21.78 -0.25
CA HIS A 52 21.26 22.19 -1.52
C HIS A 52 21.82 20.98 -2.26
N LEU A 53 21.57 20.92 -3.56
CA LEU A 53 22.09 19.91 -4.48
C LEU A 53 23.24 20.49 -5.30
N ASP A 54 24.37 19.79 -5.38
CA ASP A 54 25.34 20.01 -6.46
C ASP A 54 24.76 19.48 -7.77
N GLU A 55 23.94 20.33 -8.40
CA GLU A 55 23.21 20.00 -9.63
C GLU A 55 24.17 19.54 -10.74
N SER A 56 25.37 20.12 -10.80
CA SER A 56 26.33 19.85 -11.87
C SER A 56 26.88 18.41 -11.81
N SER A 57 27.20 17.92 -10.62
CA SER A 57 27.72 16.56 -10.43
C SER A 57 26.63 15.50 -10.64
N VAL A 58 25.41 15.76 -10.15
CA VAL A 58 24.27 14.86 -10.34
C VAL A 58 23.80 14.85 -11.79
N ALA A 59 23.74 16.00 -12.47
CA ALA A 59 23.43 16.07 -13.90
C ALA A 59 24.42 15.26 -14.74
N GLN A 60 25.72 15.37 -14.46
CA GLN A 60 26.75 14.62 -15.17
C GLN A 60 26.57 13.10 -15.00
N LEU A 61 26.15 12.67 -13.81
CA LEU A 61 25.91 11.28 -13.49
C LEU A 61 24.65 10.75 -14.19
N LEU A 62 23.53 11.45 -14.05
CA LEU A 62 22.23 11.01 -14.57
C LEU A 62 22.13 11.16 -16.09
N LEU A 63 22.59 12.26 -16.68
CA LEU A 63 22.52 12.48 -18.12
C LEU A 63 23.56 11.67 -18.93
N SER A 64 24.32 10.80 -18.27
CA SER A 64 25.24 9.87 -18.91
C SER A 64 24.54 9.00 -19.97
N SER A 65 25.24 8.75 -21.08
CA SER A 65 24.77 7.79 -22.10
C SER A 65 24.92 6.33 -21.68
N ASP A 66 25.62 6.08 -20.56
CA ASP A 66 25.81 4.77 -19.98
C ASP A 66 24.54 4.31 -19.26
N LYS A 67 23.91 3.23 -19.75
CA LYS A 67 22.66 2.69 -19.20
C LYS A 67 22.87 1.70 -18.04
N ARG A 68 24.03 1.75 -17.37
CA ARG A 68 24.33 0.90 -16.22
C ARG A 68 23.56 1.36 -14.98
N VAL A 69 23.51 0.47 -13.98
CA VAL A 69 23.03 0.83 -12.64
C VAL A 69 23.99 1.86 -12.04
N ILE A 70 23.42 2.89 -11.43
CA ILE A 70 24.13 4.05 -10.88
C ILE A 70 23.93 4.07 -9.36
N ASP A 71 24.99 4.26 -8.58
CA ASP A 71 24.85 4.55 -7.16
C ASP A 71 24.68 6.08 -6.97
N LEU A 72 23.64 6.50 -6.25
CA LEU A 72 23.40 7.90 -5.88
C LEU A 72 23.08 8.00 -4.39
N THR A 73 23.62 9.02 -3.71
CA THR A 73 23.22 9.32 -2.33
C THR A 73 22.01 10.23 -2.34
N LEU A 74 21.00 9.90 -1.53
CA LEU A 74 19.81 10.70 -1.31
C LEU A 74 19.66 11.02 0.19
N PRO A 75 19.27 12.25 0.54
CA PRO A 75 18.99 12.66 1.92
C PRO A 75 17.70 12.02 2.44
N LEU A 76 17.59 11.92 3.76
CA LEU A 76 16.40 11.47 4.47
C LEU A 76 15.85 12.58 5.38
N PRO A 77 14.55 12.52 5.76
CA PRO A 77 13.92 13.54 6.62
C PRO A 77 14.55 13.69 8.02
N ASP A 78 15.30 12.70 8.50
CA ASP A 78 16.03 12.76 9.76
C ASP A 78 17.42 13.42 9.66
N GLY A 79 17.81 13.85 8.45
CA GLY A 79 19.10 14.46 8.14
C GLY A 79 20.21 13.46 7.85
N THR A 80 19.94 12.17 7.94
CA THR A 80 20.87 11.14 7.46
C THR A 80 20.76 10.99 5.94
N GLU A 81 21.62 10.17 5.37
CA GLU A 81 21.65 9.92 3.93
C GLU A 81 21.65 8.41 3.66
N VAL A 82 21.13 8.04 2.50
CA VAL A 82 21.12 6.66 2.02
C VAL A 82 21.66 6.57 0.60
N MET A 83 22.51 5.58 0.35
CA MET A 83 22.95 5.24 -1.00
C MET A 83 21.91 4.33 -1.65
N VAL A 84 21.37 4.79 -2.78
CA VAL A 84 20.42 4.03 -3.62
C VAL A 84 21.07 3.57 -4.91
N GLN A 85 20.51 2.51 -5.48
CA GLN A 85 20.85 2.02 -6.81
C GLN A 85 19.77 2.41 -7.81
N LEU A 86 20.15 3.15 -8.84
CA LEU A 86 19.27 3.65 -9.89
C LEU A 86 19.41 2.81 -11.14
N ARG A 87 18.32 2.19 -11.59
CA ARG A 87 18.21 1.52 -12.88
C ARG A 87 17.49 2.47 -13.85
N PRO A 88 18.08 2.84 -14.99
CA PRO A 88 17.40 3.67 -15.98
C PRO A 88 16.05 3.06 -16.40
N SER A 89 14.97 3.85 -16.36
CA SER A 89 13.64 3.48 -16.84
C SER A 89 13.30 4.28 -18.10
N SER A 90 12.56 3.68 -19.03
CA SER A 90 12.17 4.35 -20.28
C SER A 90 10.71 4.75 -20.22
N ILE A 91 10.45 6.03 -19.98
CA ILE A 91 9.10 6.63 -20.04
C ILE A 91 8.82 7.25 -21.41
N MET A 92 9.84 7.69 -22.13
CA MET A 92 9.71 8.21 -23.49
C MET A 92 10.19 7.18 -24.51
N ALA A 93 9.46 7.04 -25.61
CA ALA A 93 9.93 6.28 -26.76
C ALA A 93 11.31 6.80 -27.25
N PRO A 94 12.15 5.94 -27.86
CA PRO A 94 13.55 6.27 -28.14
C PRO A 94 13.80 7.55 -28.94
N GLY A 95 12.98 7.83 -29.96
CA GLY A 95 13.10 9.04 -30.77
C GLY A 95 12.65 10.30 -30.03
N LEU A 96 11.61 10.23 -29.20
CA LEU A 96 11.22 11.32 -28.30
C LEU A 96 12.35 11.63 -27.29
N ALA A 97 12.88 10.60 -26.62
CA ALA A 97 14.01 10.75 -25.68
C ALA A 97 15.28 11.33 -26.34
N THR A 98 15.47 11.09 -27.65
CA THR A 98 16.58 11.66 -28.42
C THR A 98 16.39 13.15 -28.69
N ARG A 99 15.14 13.62 -28.89
CA ARG A 99 14.84 15.05 -29.04
C ARG A 99 14.94 15.81 -27.72
N TYR A 100 14.63 15.14 -26.61
CA TYR A 100 14.62 15.72 -25.27
C TYR A 100 15.61 15.02 -24.31
N PRO A 101 16.93 15.06 -24.58
CA PRO A 101 17.92 14.28 -23.84
C PRO A 101 18.15 14.74 -22.39
N GLY A 102 17.65 15.93 -22.02
CA GLY A 102 17.70 16.49 -20.67
C GLY A 102 16.69 15.89 -19.70
N ILE A 103 15.78 15.04 -20.17
CA ILE A 103 14.75 14.38 -19.37
C ILE A 103 15.11 12.89 -19.22
N ARG A 104 15.30 12.44 -17.98
CA ARG A 104 15.67 11.06 -17.64
C ARG A 104 14.88 10.56 -16.43
N THR A 105 14.64 9.26 -16.41
CA THR A 105 13.88 8.58 -15.36
C THR A 105 14.58 7.31 -14.92
N TYR A 106 14.41 6.95 -13.66
CA TYR A 106 15.05 5.80 -13.03
C TYR A 106 14.07 5.12 -12.08
N ARG A 107 14.21 3.80 -11.95
CA ARG A 107 13.70 3.06 -10.81
C ARG A 107 14.78 2.97 -9.74
N ILE A 108 14.38 3.15 -8.50
CA ILE A 108 15.20 2.94 -7.32
C ILE A 108 15.07 1.47 -6.94
N LEU A 109 16.20 0.75 -6.90
CA LEU A 109 16.22 -0.67 -6.58
C LEU A 109 16.18 -0.89 -5.05
N PRO A 110 15.47 -1.92 -4.56
CA PRO A 110 15.43 -2.26 -3.14
C PRO A 110 16.84 -2.55 -2.60
N LYS A 111 17.20 -1.93 -1.47
CA LYS A 111 18.48 -2.17 -0.77
C LYS A 111 18.43 -1.65 0.67
N GLY A 112 18.74 -2.51 1.64
CA GLY A 112 18.81 -2.12 3.05
C GLY A 112 17.46 -1.66 3.60
N GLN A 113 17.34 -0.35 3.87
CA GLN A 113 16.09 0.28 4.34
C GLN A 113 15.20 0.80 3.21
N VAL A 114 15.72 0.88 1.98
CA VAL A 114 14.95 1.33 0.81
C VAL A 114 14.27 0.13 0.18
N ARG A 115 12.97 0.24 -0.03
CA ARG A 115 12.08 -0.80 -0.58
C ARG A 115 11.83 -0.65 -2.07
N GLY A 116 12.21 0.50 -2.63
CA GLY A 116 11.98 0.83 -4.02
C GLY A 116 11.65 2.30 -4.16
N GLY A 117 11.30 2.71 -5.38
CA GLY A 117 10.93 4.08 -5.66
C GLY A 117 11.18 4.45 -7.12
N VAL A 118 10.92 5.71 -7.46
CA VAL A 118 11.25 6.29 -8.76
C VAL A 118 11.96 7.63 -8.60
N LEU A 119 12.81 7.95 -9.58
CA LEU A 119 13.49 9.24 -9.67
C LEU A 119 13.34 9.79 -11.08
N SER A 120 13.05 11.08 -11.17
CA SER A 120 12.98 11.84 -12.42
C SER A 120 14.00 12.98 -12.36
N TRP A 121 14.77 13.14 -13.43
CA TRP A 121 15.63 14.30 -13.67
C TRP A 121 15.12 15.03 -14.90
N THR A 122 14.66 16.26 -14.73
CA THR A 122 14.00 17.03 -15.80
C THR A 122 14.41 18.49 -15.79
N HIS A 123 13.84 19.30 -16.70
CA HIS A 123 14.02 20.75 -16.66
C HIS A 123 13.31 21.44 -15.48
N LEU A 124 12.49 20.69 -14.73
CA LEU A 124 11.88 21.12 -13.47
C LEU A 124 12.73 20.74 -12.25
N GLY A 125 13.87 20.08 -12.45
CA GLY A 125 14.74 19.60 -11.37
C GLY A 125 14.62 18.09 -11.12
N LEU A 126 15.13 17.67 -9.97
CA LEU A 126 15.07 16.28 -9.48
C LEU A 126 13.79 16.05 -8.68
N ASN A 127 13.02 15.02 -9.02
CA ASN A 127 11.94 14.52 -8.15
C ASN A 127 12.24 13.07 -7.80
N ALA A 128 12.08 12.69 -6.53
CA ALA A 128 12.22 11.30 -6.12
C ALA A 128 11.14 10.88 -5.13
N SER A 129 10.58 9.68 -5.34
CA SER A 129 9.76 8.92 -4.40
C SER A 129 10.58 7.77 -3.88
N LEU A 130 10.72 7.63 -2.56
CA LEU A 130 11.39 6.50 -1.92
C LEU A 130 10.45 5.81 -0.94
N HIS A 131 10.32 4.49 -1.06
CA HIS A 131 9.58 3.68 -0.12
C HIS A 131 10.51 3.14 0.96
N THR A 132 10.11 3.29 2.22
CA THR A 132 10.80 2.77 3.40
C THR A 132 9.79 2.08 4.32
N PRO A 133 10.21 1.24 5.28
CA PRO A 133 9.31 0.68 6.28
C PRO A 133 8.53 1.74 7.09
N GLN A 134 9.06 2.95 7.20
CA GLN A 134 8.48 4.06 7.98
C GLN A 134 7.54 4.94 7.14
N GLY A 135 7.34 4.63 5.86
CA GLY A 135 6.51 5.39 4.95
C GLY A 135 7.25 5.83 3.69
N THR A 136 6.61 6.73 2.95
CA THR A 136 7.13 7.24 1.67
C THR A 136 7.79 8.60 1.89
N ILE A 137 8.96 8.78 1.28
CA ILE A 137 9.78 9.99 1.38
C ILE A 137 9.84 10.64 0.00
N TYR A 138 9.51 11.92 -0.06
CA TYR A 138 9.62 12.73 -1.27
C TYR A 138 10.79 13.69 -1.19
N ILE A 139 11.42 13.90 -2.34
CA ILE A 139 12.47 14.89 -2.58
C ILE A 139 12.02 15.74 -3.76
N ASP A 140 11.70 16.99 -3.49
CA ASP A 140 11.14 17.92 -4.48
C ASP A 140 11.83 19.29 -4.41
N PRO A 141 11.95 20.01 -5.55
CA PRO A 141 12.41 21.40 -5.54
C PRO A 141 11.58 22.25 -4.60
N TYR A 142 12.24 23.13 -3.84
CA TYR A 142 11.60 23.98 -2.84
C TYR A 142 11.16 25.34 -3.41
N VAL A 143 11.96 25.89 -4.32
CA VAL A 143 11.81 27.27 -4.80
C VAL A 143 11.30 27.26 -6.23
N ILE A 144 10.25 28.05 -6.49
CA ILE A 144 9.73 28.25 -7.84
C ILE A 144 10.81 28.89 -8.72
N GLY A 145 11.09 28.26 -9.86
CA GLY A 145 12.10 28.67 -10.82
C GLY A 145 13.55 28.38 -10.45
N GLN A 146 13.80 27.51 -9.46
CA GLN A 146 15.15 27.06 -9.10
C GLN A 146 15.21 25.56 -8.86
N THR A 147 16.33 24.95 -9.22
CA THR A 147 16.58 23.50 -9.17
C THR A 147 17.73 23.12 -8.24
N GLU A 148 18.17 24.05 -7.38
CA GLU A 148 19.33 23.88 -6.50
C GLU A 148 18.95 23.58 -5.04
N LEU A 149 17.74 23.93 -4.61
CA LEU A 149 17.28 23.81 -3.22
C LEU A 149 16.05 22.89 -3.15
N TYR A 150 16.11 21.87 -2.30
CA TYR A 150 15.13 20.79 -2.22
C TYR A 150 14.56 20.65 -0.82
N THR A 151 13.29 20.26 -0.76
CA THR A 151 12.64 19.74 0.45
C THR A 151 12.69 18.22 0.48
N VAL A 152 12.95 17.66 1.65
CA VAL A 152 12.92 16.22 1.92
C VAL A 152 11.96 15.99 3.07
N TYR A 153 10.93 15.18 2.85
CA TYR A 153 9.82 15.04 3.80
C TYR A 153 9.15 13.67 3.73
N ASN A 154 8.54 13.26 4.85
CA ASN A 154 7.67 12.10 4.89
C ASN A 154 6.26 12.50 4.43
N VAL A 155 5.72 11.81 3.43
CA VAL A 155 4.44 12.15 2.81
C VAL A 155 3.30 12.03 3.83
N GLN A 156 3.31 10.97 4.64
CA GLN A 156 2.24 10.69 5.61
C GLN A 156 2.16 11.75 6.73
N GLN A 157 3.25 12.49 6.99
CA GLN A 157 3.29 13.58 7.97
C GLN A 157 2.89 14.94 7.38
N ASN A 158 2.76 15.04 6.05
CA ASN A 158 2.56 16.29 5.33
C ASN A 158 1.30 16.28 4.44
N ILE A 159 0.32 15.44 4.77
CA ILE A 159 -0.96 15.42 4.05
C ILE A 159 -1.72 16.72 4.35
N ASP A 160 -1.98 17.53 3.31
CA ASP A 160 -2.90 18.67 3.37
C ASP A 160 -4.28 18.28 2.81
N PRO A 161 -5.30 18.05 3.66
CA PRO A 161 -6.64 17.68 3.21
C PRO A 161 -7.25 18.65 2.20
N ALA A 162 -6.89 19.94 2.23
CA ALA A 162 -7.40 20.92 1.26
C ALA A 162 -6.95 20.60 -0.17
N LEU A 163 -5.77 19.99 -0.33
CA LEU A 163 -5.25 19.54 -1.62
C LEU A 163 -5.85 18.22 -2.08
N TRP A 164 -6.49 17.44 -1.21
CA TRP A 164 -7.13 16.17 -1.57
C TRP A 164 -8.65 16.29 -1.75
N ASN A 165 -9.25 17.38 -1.23
CA ASN A 165 -10.66 17.66 -1.37
C ASN A 165 -11.06 18.11 -2.79
N GLY A 166 -12.37 17.96 -3.08
CA GLY A 166 -13.01 18.53 -4.27
C GLY A 166 -12.67 17.81 -5.57
N PHE A 167 -12.44 16.49 -5.54
CA PHE A 167 -12.40 15.65 -6.74
C PHE A 167 -13.82 15.24 -7.15
N THR A 168 -14.12 15.28 -8.45
CA THR A 168 -15.35 14.72 -9.03
C THR A 168 -14.97 13.82 -10.20
N CYS A 169 -15.39 12.55 -10.14
CA CYS A 169 -15.21 11.57 -11.19
C CYS A 169 -16.52 11.37 -11.97
N GLY A 170 -16.41 11.33 -13.29
CA GLY A 170 -17.43 10.85 -14.22
C GLY A 170 -16.98 9.58 -14.93
N LEU A 171 -17.93 8.76 -15.39
CA LEU A 171 -17.65 7.55 -16.16
C LEU A 171 -18.52 7.52 -17.43
N SER A 172 -17.93 7.22 -18.58
CA SER A 172 -18.66 7.06 -19.86
C SER A 172 -18.52 5.65 -20.45
N GLY A 173 -19.58 5.14 -21.09
CA GLY A 173 -19.66 3.78 -21.63
C GLY A 173 -20.88 3.01 -21.12
N ASP A 174 -21.37 2.03 -21.89
CA ASP A 174 -22.33 1.06 -21.37
C ASP A 174 -21.67 0.31 -20.21
N GLN A 175 -22.32 0.28 -19.05
CA GLN A 175 -21.98 -0.53 -17.88
C GLN A 175 -22.15 -2.04 -18.17
N GLY A 176 -21.82 -2.48 -19.39
CA GLY A 176 -22.07 -3.82 -19.92
C GLY A 176 -21.14 -4.90 -19.35
N LEU A 177 -20.47 -4.61 -18.23
CA LEU A 177 -20.04 -5.67 -17.33
C LEU A 177 -21.34 -6.24 -16.78
N ASP A 178 -21.70 -7.47 -17.17
CA ASP A 178 -22.64 -8.24 -16.37
C ASP A 178 -21.87 -8.63 -15.10
N PRO A 179 -22.08 -7.95 -13.97
CA PRO A 179 -21.30 -8.25 -12.78
C PRO A 179 -21.61 -9.67 -12.29
N ASP A 180 -22.75 -10.27 -12.71
CA ASP A 180 -23.09 -11.66 -12.43
C ASP A 180 -22.23 -12.66 -13.25
N GLU A 181 -21.56 -12.24 -14.34
CA GLU A 181 -20.59 -13.07 -15.10
C GLU A 181 -19.16 -13.01 -14.51
N ILE A 182 -18.77 -11.91 -13.87
CA ILE A 182 -17.44 -11.74 -13.24
C ILE A 182 -17.49 -12.08 -11.74
N PHE A 183 -18.63 -11.82 -11.12
CA PHE A 183 -18.90 -11.98 -9.69
C PHE A 183 -20.32 -12.50 -9.49
N PRO A 184 -20.56 -13.82 -9.62
CA PRO A 184 -21.88 -14.39 -9.46
C PRO A 184 -22.55 -13.92 -8.14
N PRO A 185 -23.85 -13.58 -8.18
CA PRO A 185 -24.55 -13.02 -7.04
C PRO A 185 -24.62 -14.06 -5.93
N LEU A 186 -24.11 -13.69 -4.75
CA LEU A 186 -23.93 -14.55 -3.58
C LEU A 186 -23.06 -15.77 -3.88
N TYR A 187 -21.75 -15.63 -3.66
CA TYR A 187 -20.91 -16.78 -3.41
C TYR A 187 -21.52 -17.59 -2.26
N THR A 188 -22.12 -18.73 -2.61
CA THR A 188 -21.89 -19.97 -1.89
C THR A 188 -20.40 -20.07 -1.58
N LEU A 189 -20.04 -20.54 -0.38
CA LEU A 189 -18.69 -20.74 0.19
C LEU A 189 -17.70 -21.51 -0.73
N GLU A 190 -17.51 -21.08 -1.97
CA GLU A 190 -16.69 -21.70 -3.00
C GLU A 190 -15.65 -20.69 -3.49
N ARG A 191 -14.41 -21.01 -3.16
CA ARG A 191 -13.18 -20.33 -3.50
C ARG A 191 -12.91 -20.36 -5.01
N GLU A 192 -13.38 -19.39 -5.78
CA GLU A 192 -12.78 -19.13 -7.10
C GLU A 192 -11.58 -18.20 -6.91
N ASP A 193 -10.42 -18.86 -6.91
CA ASP A 193 -9.10 -18.25 -6.82
C ASP A 193 -8.45 -18.39 -8.20
N HIS A 194 -8.69 -17.39 -9.06
CA HIS A 194 -8.18 -17.35 -10.43
C HIS A 194 -6.64 -17.37 -10.51
N THR A 195 -5.92 -17.20 -9.38
CA THR A 195 -4.45 -17.23 -9.35
C THR A 195 -3.87 -18.62 -9.13
N LYS A 196 -4.67 -19.60 -8.68
CA LYS A 196 -4.20 -20.99 -8.52
C LYS A 196 -3.75 -21.64 -9.82
N ASP A 197 -4.38 -21.27 -10.93
CA ASP A 197 -4.03 -21.81 -12.24
C ASP A 197 -2.77 -21.16 -12.83
N LEU A 198 -2.27 -20.08 -12.22
CA LEU A 198 -1.10 -19.31 -12.65
C LEU A 198 0.17 -19.58 -11.81
N LEU A 199 0.11 -20.47 -10.82
CA LEU A 199 1.24 -20.72 -9.90
C LEU A 199 2.53 -21.11 -10.65
N GLY A 200 3.60 -20.34 -10.42
CA GLY A 200 4.90 -20.52 -11.09
C GLY A 200 4.93 -20.10 -12.56
N GLU A 201 3.88 -19.45 -13.07
CA GLU A 201 3.93 -18.81 -14.38
C GLU A 201 4.79 -17.53 -14.36
N SER A 202 5.37 -17.21 -15.52
CA SER A 202 6.14 -15.98 -15.69
C SER A 202 5.20 -14.77 -15.64
N ILE A 203 5.56 -13.76 -14.84
CA ILE A 203 4.96 -12.43 -14.92
C ILE A 203 5.46 -11.76 -16.19
N VAL A 204 4.59 -11.75 -17.20
CA VAL A 204 4.82 -11.02 -18.45
C VAL A 204 4.38 -9.57 -18.27
N GLN A 205 5.32 -8.63 -18.32
CA GLN A 205 5.00 -7.20 -18.29
C GLN A 205 4.27 -6.78 -19.58
N ARG A 206 3.21 -5.98 -19.43
CA ARG A 206 2.47 -5.37 -20.53
C ARG A 206 2.87 -3.91 -20.65
N LYS A 207 3.61 -3.60 -21.73
CA LYS A 207 4.03 -2.23 -22.05
C LYS A 207 3.12 -1.62 -23.11
N TYR A 208 2.55 -0.46 -22.81
CA TYR A 208 1.59 0.25 -23.66
C TYR A 208 2.15 1.58 -24.15
N ARG A 209 1.86 1.91 -25.42
CA ARG A 209 2.15 3.21 -26.03
C ARG A 209 1.09 4.22 -25.59
N LEU A 210 1.48 5.13 -24.70
CA LEU A 210 0.62 6.15 -24.12
C LEU A 210 0.75 7.46 -24.90
N ALA A 211 -0.38 8.01 -25.34
CA ALA A 211 -0.47 9.35 -25.91
C ALA A 211 -1.05 10.31 -24.85
N VAL A 212 -0.24 11.21 -24.31
CA VAL A 212 -0.68 12.24 -23.36
C VAL A 212 -0.75 13.58 -24.07
N ALA A 213 -1.97 14.10 -24.22
CA ALA A 213 -2.19 15.49 -24.57
C ALA A 213 -2.21 16.37 -23.31
N CYS A 214 -1.85 17.65 -23.44
CA CYS A 214 -2.09 18.62 -22.37
C CYS A 214 -2.68 19.92 -22.91
N THR A 215 -3.51 20.56 -22.09
CA THR A 215 -4.08 21.88 -22.41
C THR A 215 -3.02 22.97 -22.30
N GLY A 216 -3.28 24.13 -22.90
CA GLY A 216 -2.41 25.29 -22.81
C GLY A 216 -2.25 25.78 -21.37
N GLU A 217 -3.30 25.69 -20.56
CA GLU A 217 -3.27 26.08 -19.14
C GLU A 217 -2.35 25.17 -18.32
N PHE A 218 -2.28 23.87 -18.64
CA PHE A 218 -1.32 22.96 -18.02
C PHE A 218 0.11 23.42 -18.30
N SER A 219 0.39 23.77 -19.56
CA SER A 219 1.70 24.29 -19.96
C SER A 219 2.03 25.62 -19.29
N GLU A 220 1.07 26.55 -19.20
CA GLU A 220 1.24 27.81 -18.45
C GLU A 220 1.51 27.58 -16.97
N PHE A 221 0.79 26.65 -16.33
CA PHE A 221 0.98 26.33 -14.92
C PHE A 221 2.41 25.86 -14.64
N HIS A 222 2.91 24.89 -15.41
CA HIS A 222 4.25 24.34 -15.20
C HIS A 222 5.36 25.31 -15.60
N ALA A 223 5.15 26.13 -16.62
CA ALA A 223 6.05 27.22 -16.97
C ALA A 223 6.19 28.23 -15.82
N ALA A 224 5.08 28.59 -15.18
CA ALA A 224 5.09 29.43 -13.99
C ALA A 224 5.84 28.78 -12.81
N GLN A 225 5.73 27.46 -12.61
CA GLN A 225 6.52 26.74 -11.59
C GLN A 225 8.03 26.75 -11.90
N ALA A 226 8.38 26.76 -13.18
CA ALA A 226 9.77 26.87 -13.65
C ALA A 226 10.28 28.32 -13.75
N GLY A 227 9.43 29.33 -13.54
CA GLY A 227 9.80 30.73 -13.71
C GLY A 227 10.17 31.12 -15.15
N VAL A 228 9.60 30.44 -16.15
CA VAL A 228 9.88 30.65 -17.58
C VAL A 228 8.58 30.73 -18.40
N GLU A 229 8.71 31.01 -19.71
CA GLU A 229 7.59 30.97 -20.65
C GLU A 229 7.19 29.54 -21.02
N PRO A 230 5.91 29.27 -21.39
CA PRO A 230 5.46 27.95 -21.82
C PRO A 230 6.29 27.37 -22.96
N SER A 231 6.72 26.12 -22.80
CA SER A 231 7.44 25.37 -23.84
C SER A 231 7.11 23.88 -23.79
N VAL A 232 7.42 23.21 -24.90
CA VAL A 232 7.27 21.76 -25.00
C VAL A 232 8.18 21.05 -24.00
N GLU A 233 9.41 21.52 -23.82
CA GLU A 233 10.39 20.95 -22.90
C GLU A 233 9.92 20.97 -21.43
N ILE A 234 9.30 22.06 -20.99
CA ILE A 234 8.79 22.19 -19.61
C ILE A 234 7.56 21.31 -19.40
N SER A 235 6.61 21.35 -20.34
CA SER A 235 5.38 20.57 -20.24
C SER A 235 5.67 19.06 -20.30
N LEU A 236 6.57 18.65 -21.19
CA LEU A 236 7.04 17.27 -21.29
C LEU A 236 7.80 16.82 -20.04
N SER A 237 8.57 17.71 -19.40
CA SER A 237 9.23 17.42 -18.12
C SER A 237 8.21 17.05 -17.03
N ALA A 238 7.12 17.81 -16.93
CA ALA A 238 6.03 17.51 -16.00
C ALA A 238 5.31 16.19 -16.34
N ILE A 239 4.92 16.00 -17.60
CA ILE A 239 4.27 14.77 -18.08
C ILE A 239 5.13 13.55 -17.75
N VAL A 240 6.44 13.59 -18.04
CA VAL A 240 7.33 12.45 -17.78
C VAL A 240 7.43 12.15 -16.28
N ALA A 241 7.54 13.17 -15.42
CA ALA A 241 7.57 12.96 -13.98
C ALA A 241 6.26 12.33 -13.46
N ILE A 242 5.12 12.82 -13.95
CA ILE A 242 3.79 12.28 -13.62
C ILE A 242 3.66 10.82 -14.05
N ILE A 243 3.99 10.49 -15.30
CA ILE A 243 3.88 9.11 -15.81
C ILE A 243 4.91 8.18 -15.16
N ASN A 244 6.07 8.69 -14.72
CA ASN A 244 7.00 7.90 -13.93
C ASN A 244 6.39 7.47 -12.59
N ARG A 245 5.64 8.37 -11.93
CA ARG A 245 4.88 8.07 -10.71
C ARG A 245 3.67 7.14 -10.97
N VAL A 246 2.95 7.29 -12.08
CA VAL A 246 1.89 6.33 -12.47
C VAL A 246 2.47 4.92 -12.65
N ASN A 247 3.60 4.81 -13.35
CA ASN A 247 4.28 3.52 -13.59
C ASN A 247 4.86 2.88 -12.32
N GLU A 248 5.10 3.65 -11.26
CA GLU A 248 5.45 3.12 -9.95
C GLU A 248 4.26 2.35 -9.36
N VAL A 249 3.05 2.87 -9.48
CA VAL A 249 1.83 2.22 -8.99
C VAL A 249 1.45 1.02 -9.87
N THR A 250 1.32 1.22 -11.18
CA THR A 250 0.86 0.15 -12.09
C THR A 250 1.91 -0.92 -12.35
N GLY A 251 3.18 -0.62 -12.10
CA GLY A 251 4.28 -1.55 -12.33
C GLY A 251 4.52 -2.54 -11.19
N VAL A 252 4.04 -2.26 -9.98
CA VAL A 252 4.26 -3.10 -8.78
C VAL A 252 3.22 -4.22 -8.70
N ASP A 253 1.94 -3.91 -8.93
CA ASP A 253 0.87 -4.90 -8.73
C ASP A 253 0.40 -5.55 -10.04
N LEU A 254 0.45 -4.80 -11.15
CA LEU A 254 -0.22 -5.17 -12.40
C LEU A 254 0.76 -5.55 -13.51
N ALA A 255 2.07 -5.44 -13.30
CA ALA A 255 3.07 -5.56 -14.37
C ALA A 255 2.75 -4.68 -15.60
N ILE A 256 2.17 -3.49 -15.42
CA ILE A 256 1.82 -2.56 -16.50
C ILE A 256 2.80 -1.39 -16.53
N GLN A 257 3.31 -1.10 -17.73
CA GLN A 257 4.16 0.07 -17.98
C GLN A 257 3.64 0.90 -19.15
N PHE A 258 3.53 2.20 -18.95
CA PHE A 258 3.23 3.19 -19.99
C PHE A 258 4.51 3.84 -20.52
N GLU A 259 4.62 3.92 -21.85
CA GLU A 259 5.67 4.65 -22.57
C GLU A 259 5.04 5.68 -23.49
N LEU A 260 5.43 6.95 -23.33
CA LEU A 260 5.03 8.05 -24.20
C LEU A 260 5.44 7.77 -25.64
N VAL A 261 4.50 7.95 -26.56
CA VAL A 261 4.69 7.70 -27.99
C VAL A 261 5.76 8.59 -28.63
N GLU A 262 6.32 8.11 -29.74
CA GLU A 262 7.43 8.77 -30.44
C GLU A 262 7.22 10.24 -30.78
N ASN A 263 5.98 10.69 -30.97
CA ASN A 263 5.63 12.06 -31.33
C ASN A 263 4.69 12.73 -30.30
N ASN A 264 4.80 12.37 -29.01
CA ASN A 264 3.96 12.95 -27.96
C ASN A 264 4.15 14.47 -27.80
N ASP A 265 5.31 15.00 -28.21
CA ASP A 265 5.59 16.45 -28.29
C ASP A 265 4.61 17.21 -29.18
N LEU A 266 3.95 16.54 -30.14
CA LEU A 266 2.92 17.17 -30.98
C LEU A 266 1.57 17.34 -30.28
N LEU A 267 1.35 16.68 -29.13
CA LEU A 267 0.11 16.75 -28.36
C LEU A 267 0.16 17.79 -27.23
N ILE A 268 1.26 18.54 -27.13
CA ILE A 268 1.47 19.55 -26.09
C ILE A 268 1.00 20.89 -26.64
N ALA A 269 -0.12 21.38 -26.12
CA ALA A 269 -0.57 22.73 -26.41
C ALA A 269 0.10 23.74 -25.47
N LEU A 270 0.51 24.89 -26.01
CA LEU A 270 1.23 25.92 -25.25
C LEU A 270 0.43 27.20 -25.03
N ASP A 271 -0.74 27.31 -25.67
CA ASP A 271 -1.55 28.52 -25.73
C ASP A 271 -2.99 28.16 -25.35
N PRO A 272 -3.48 28.56 -24.15
CA PRO A 272 -4.85 28.30 -23.71
C PRO A 272 -5.92 28.82 -24.68
N ASP A 273 -5.63 29.88 -25.43
CA ASP A 273 -6.61 30.45 -26.37
C ASP A 273 -6.71 29.64 -27.68
N ASN A 274 -5.83 28.65 -27.89
CA ASN A 274 -5.70 27.91 -29.14
C ASN A 274 -5.17 26.48 -28.96
N ASP A 275 -5.77 25.72 -28.03
CA ASP A 275 -5.38 24.32 -27.74
C ASP A 275 -6.41 23.26 -28.15
N GLU A 276 -7.55 23.68 -28.72
CA GLU A 276 -8.67 22.82 -29.13
C GLU A 276 -9.42 22.12 -27.98
N PHE A 277 -9.13 22.44 -26.72
CA PHE A 277 -9.78 21.85 -25.55
C PHE A 277 -10.64 22.86 -24.79
N ASN A 278 -11.85 22.46 -24.42
CA ASN A 278 -12.61 23.25 -23.46
C ASN A 278 -12.26 22.86 -22.02
N ASP A 279 -11.22 23.48 -21.45
CA ASP A 279 -10.74 23.22 -20.07
C ASP A 279 -11.80 23.54 -18.99
N SER A 280 -12.93 24.17 -19.35
CA SER A 280 -14.05 24.38 -18.42
C SER A 280 -15.03 23.19 -18.31
N SER A 281 -14.89 22.16 -19.15
CA SER A 281 -15.80 21.00 -19.20
C SER A 281 -15.07 19.70 -19.52
N THR A 282 -14.83 18.87 -18.50
CA THR A 282 -14.15 17.58 -18.67
C THR A 282 -14.93 16.60 -19.57
N ASP A 283 -16.27 16.67 -19.55
CA ASP A 283 -17.12 15.87 -20.45
C ASP A 283 -16.93 16.25 -21.92
N GLU A 284 -16.73 17.54 -22.23
CA GLU A 284 -16.43 18.00 -23.59
C GLU A 284 -15.01 17.59 -24.00
N MET A 285 -14.03 17.80 -23.11
CA MET A 285 -12.64 17.36 -23.31
C MET A 285 -12.54 15.86 -23.61
N LEU A 286 -13.39 15.03 -23.00
CA LEU A 286 -13.41 13.58 -23.21
C LEU A 286 -13.79 13.20 -24.64
N GLY A 287 -14.64 13.98 -25.29
CA GLY A 287 -14.97 13.82 -26.71
C GLY A 287 -13.85 14.37 -27.60
N GLU A 288 -13.31 15.53 -27.24
CA GLU A 288 -12.28 16.25 -28.00
C GLU A 288 -10.95 15.48 -28.08
N VAL A 289 -10.52 14.87 -26.97
CA VAL A 289 -9.21 14.21 -26.87
C VAL A 289 -9.05 13.02 -27.81
N ASP A 290 -10.08 12.20 -27.98
CA ASP A 290 -10.02 11.01 -28.83
C ASP A 290 -9.80 11.42 -30.30
N ASP A 291 -10.62 12.36 -30.79
CA ASP A 291 -10.50 12.93 -32.14
C ASP A 291 -9.18 13.70 -32.33
N TYR A 292 -8.73 14.43 -31.32
CA TYR A 292 -7.48 15.19 -31.36
C TYR A 292 -6.25 14.29 -31.50
N ILE A 293 -6.14 13.26 -30.66
CA ILE A 293 -5.01 12.31 -30.72
C ILE A 293 -5.06 11.52 -32.04
N ASP A 294 -6.24 11.05 -32.47
CA ASP A 294 -6.38 10.31 -33.72
C ASP A 294 -6.01 11.14 -34.95
N ARG A 295 -6.39 12.42 -35.01
CA ARG A 295 -6.01 13.31 -36.10
C ARG A 295 -4.52 13.65 -36.09
N THR A 296 -3.94 13.85 -34.91
CA THR A 296 -2.56 14.34 -34.77
C THR A 296 -1.54 13.22 -34.96
N LEU A 297 -1.79 12.06 -34.35
CA LEU A 297 -0.86 10.93 -34.38
C LEU A 297 -1.32 9.80 -35.31
N GLY A 298 -2.62 9.62 -35.49
CA GLY A 298 -3.19 8.43 -36.13
C GLY A 298 -3.42 7.29 -35.13
N SER A 299 -4.60 6.69 -35.16
CA SER A 299 -5.06 5.66 -34.21
C SER A 299 -4.19 4.42 -34.11
N SER A 300 -3.34 4.11 -35.09
CA SER A 300 -2.41 2.97 -35.02
C SER A 300 -1.18 3.22 -34.14
N ASN A 301 -0.91 4.48 -33.78
CA ASN A 301 0.37 4.88 -33.18
C ASN A 301 0.37 4.94 -31.66
N PHE A 302 -0.77 4.68 -31.02
CA PHE A 302 -0.91 4.61 -29.56
C PHE A 302 -1.88 3.50 -29.16
N ASP A 303 -1.88 3.14 -27.89
CA ASP A 303 -2.63 2.03 -27.29
C ASP A 303 -3.66 2.52 -26.27
N ILE A 304 -3.33 3.65 -25.62
CA ILE A 304 -4.16 4.40 -24.68
C ILE A 304 -3.84 5.89 -24.86
N GLY A 305 -4.84 6.75 -24.80
CA GLY A 305 -4.68 8.20 -24.80
C GLY A 305 -5.38 8.85 -23.62
N HIS A 306 -4.88 10.01 -23.22
CA HIS A 306 -5.38 10.77 -22.08
C HIS A 306 -5.03 12.25 -22.26
N VAL A 307 -5.90 13.17 -21.82
CA VAL A 307 -5.58 14.61 -21.74
C VAL A 307 -5.48 15.05 -20.27
N ILE A 308 -4.44 15.83 -19.99
CA ILE A 308 -4.25 16.46 -18.67
C ILE A 308 -4.41 17.98 -18.75
N GLY A 309 -5.06 18.57 -17.77
CA GLY A 309 -5.39 19.99 -17.75
C GLY A 309 -5.43 20.58 -16.34
N VAL A 310 -5.75 21.87 -16.23
CA VAL A 310 -5.98 22.51 -14.93
C VAL A 310 -7.45 22.47 -14.52
N GLY A 311 -8.36 22.36 -15.49
CA GLY A 311 -9.78 22.24 -15.29
C GLY A 311 -10.44 23.50 -14.75
N PRO A 312 -11.77 23.46 -14.57
CA PRO A 312 -12.52 24.61 -14.07
C PRO A 312 -12.11 24.99 -12.63
N ALA A 313 -12.22 26.28 -12.33
CA ALA A 313 -11.83 26.82 -11.04
C ALA A 313 -12.62 26.16 -9.87
N ASN A 314 -11.87 25.60 -8.91
CA ASN A 314 -12.26 25.13 -7.56
C ASN A 314 -12.47 23.62 -7.31
N SER A 315 -12.09 22.73 -8.24
CA SER A 315 -12.14 21.28 -8.01
C SER A 315 -11.15 20.52 -8.90
N GLY A 316 -10.66 19.37 -8.45
CA GLY A 316 -10.09 18.37 -9.36
C GLY A 316 -11.23 17.63 -10.07
N GLN A 317 -11.08 17.30 -11.35
CA GLN A 317 -12.10 16.58 -12.10
C GLN A 317 -11.47 15.55 -13.03
N GLY A 318 -12.11 14.40 -13.14
CA GLY A 318 -11.69 13.34 -14.03
C GLY A 318 -12.89 12.70 -14.69
N VAL A 319 -12.69 12.23 -15.92
CA VAL A 319 -13.65 11.38 -16.60
C VAL A 319 -12.91 10.44 -17.54
N ALA A 320 -13.31 9.17 -17.52
CA ALA A 320 -12.74 8.15 -18.37
C ALA A 320 -13.82 7.35 -19.09
N GLN A 321 -13.43 6.78 -20.22
CA GLN A 321 -14.15 5.66 -20.82
C GLN A 321 -13.72 4.37 -20.12
N LEU A 322 -14.68 3.62 -19.58
CA LEU A 322 -14.42 2.28 -19.04
C LEU A 322 -13.89 1.37 -20.15
N GLU A 323 -12.85 0.57 -19.84
CA GLU A 323 -12.28 -0.43 -20.76
C GLU A 323 -11.87 0.16 -22.13
N SER A 324 -11.19 1.30 -22.12
CA SER A 324 -10.81 1.99 -23.35
C SER A 324 -9.48 1.51 -23.93
N VAL A 325 -8.56 0.93 -23.15
CA VAL A 325 -7.23 0.54 -23.67
C VAL A 325 -7.37 -0.46 -24.81
N CYS A 326 -6.65 -0.25 -25.92
CA CYS A 326 -6.77 -1.04 -27.15
C CYS A 326 -8.16 -1.04 -27.83
N ALA A 327 -9.12 -0.24 -27.36
CA ALA A 327 -10.44 -0.10 -27.98
C ALA A 327 -10.41 0.92 -29.14
N ALA A 328 -11.57 1.13 -29.77
CA ALA A 328 -11.71 2.11 -30.85
C ALA A 328 -11.56 3.55 -30.34
N ASN A 329 -12.11 3.83 -29.17
CA ASN A 329 -12.15 5.13 -28.48
C ASN A 329 -11.13 5.21 -27.34
N LYS A 330 -9.94 4.67 -27.62
CA LYS A 330 -8.86 4.47 -26.63
C LYS A 330 -8.19 5.76 -26.16
N GLY A 331 -8.49 6.90 -26.78
CA GLY A 331 -8.03 8.22 -26.36
C GLY A 331 -8.87 8.86 -25.26
N ARG A 332 -10.03 8.29 -24.92
CA ARG A 332 -11.02 8.88 -24.01
C ARG A 332 -10.65 8.75 -22.54
N GLY A 333 -9.79 9.64 -22.06
CA GLY A 333 -9.51 9.86 -20.65
C GLY A 333 -9.11 11.31 -20.39
N VAL A 334 -9.60 11.89 -19.30
CA VAL A 334 -9.37 13.28 -18.92
C VAL A 334 -9.05 13.35 -17.43
N SER A 335 -7.98 14.06 -17.07
CA SER A 335 -7.64 14.36 -15.68
C SER A 335 -7.26 15.82 -15.54
N THR A 336 -7.98 16.55 -14.67
CA THR A 336 -7.74 17.97 -14.46
C THR A 336 -7.62 18.30 -12.98
N ARG A 337 -6.72 19.23 -12.67
CA ARG A 337 -6.63 19.83 -11.34
C ARG A 337 -5.94 21.17 -11.43
N ARG A 338 -6.46 22.18 -10.73
CA ARG A 338 -5.87 23.53 -10.66
C ARG A 338 -4.35 23.53 -10.38
N ARG A 339 -3.89 22.54 -9.63
CA ARG A 339 -2.48 22.27 -9.35
C ARG A 339 -2.20 20.82 -9.77
N PRO A 340 -1.85 20.55 -11.03
CA PRO A 340 -1.67 19.19 -11.55
C PRO A 340 -0.28 18.63 -11.19
N ILE A 341 0.00 18.57 -9.89
CA ILE A 341 1.29 18.15 -9.31
C ILE A 341 1.07 17.22 -8.12
N ALA A 342 2.07 16.37 -7.87
CA ALA A 342 2.12 15.43 -6.74
C ALA A 342 0.91 14.47 -6.66
N ASP A 343 0.87 13.67 -5.61
CA ASP A 343 -0.14 12.62 -5.42
C ASP A 343 -1.61 13.09 -5.42
N PRO A 344 -1.98 14.31 -4.98
CA PRO A 344 -3.37 14.76 -5.09
C PRO A 344 -3.88 14.90 -6.54
N PHE A 345 -2.97 15.01 -7.51
CA PHE A 345 -3.31 14.89 -8.94
C PHE A 345 -3.04 13.48 -9.45
N VAL A 346 -1.83 12.95 -9.22
CA VAL A 346 -1.40 11.69 -9.83
C VAL A 346 -2.16 10.49 -9.26
N ILE A 347 -2.24 10.34 -7.94
CA ILE A 347 -2.86 9.19 -7.29
C ILE A 347 -4.38 9.34 -7.24
N ASN A 348 -4.86 10.51 -6.80
CA ASN A 348 -6.28 10.71 -6.54
C ASN A 348 -7.13 10.84 -7.82
N ILE A 349 -6.54 11.29 -8.93
CA ILE A 349 -7.27 11.59 -10.17
C ILE A 349 -6.70 10.75 -11.31
N LEU A 350 -5.45 10.96 -11.69
CA LEU A 350 -4.92 10.32 -12.90
C LEU A 350 -4.91 8.79 -12.81
N CYS A 351 -4.41 8.21 -11.71
CA CYS A 351 -4.46 6.77 -11.48
C CYS A 351 -5.90 6.24 -11.37
N HIS A 352 -6.83 7.02 -10.84
CA HIS A 352 -8.25 6.66 -10.76
C HIS A 352 -8.87 6.56 -12.16
N GLU A 353 -8.71 7.61 -12.97
CA GLU A 353 -9.24 7.64 -14.33
C GLU A 353 -8.55 6.62 -15.25
N MET A 354 -7.23 6.44 -15.11
CA MET A 354 -6.53 5.37 -15.83
C MET A 354 -6.96 3.99 -15.34
N GLY A 355 -7.35 3.83 -14.07
CA GLY A 355 -7.97 2.63 -13.53
C GLY A 355 -9.26 2.25 -14.26
N HIS A 356 -10.13 3.23 -14.53
CA HIS A 356 -11.31 3.04 -15.39
C HIS A 356 -10.93 2.67 -16.83
N GLN A 357 -9.96 3.35 -17.45
CA GLN A 357 -9.49 2.98 -18.80
C GLN A 357 -9.00 1.52 -18.86
N MET A 358 -8.41 1.04 -17.77
CA MET A 358 -7.94 -0.34 -17.57
C MET A 358 -9.01 -1.33 -17.10
N GLY A 359 -10.25 -0.88 -16.83
CA GLY A 359 -11.41 -1.75 -16.56
C GLY A 359 -11.92 -1.80 -15.11
N ALA A 360 -11.27 -1.11 -14.16
CA ALA A 360 -11.75 -1.10 -12.77
C ALA A 360 -12.99 -0.23 -12.58
N THR A 361 -13.91 -0.66 -11.72
CA THR A 361 -15.04 0.15 -11.23
C THR A 361 -14.80 0.59 -9.78
N HIS A 362 -15.70 1.42 -9.28
CA HIS A 362 -15.61 1.98 -7.93
C HIS A 362 -15.73 0.92 -6.82
N VAL A 363 -15.02 1.12 -5.71
CA VAL A 363 -15.00 0.14 -4.58
C VAL A 363 -15.69 0.63 -3.31
N GLN A 364 -16.11 1.90 -3.23
CA GLN A 364 -16.79 2.45 -2.07
C GLN A 364 -18.24 1.96 -1.93
N SER A 365 -18.68 1.67 -0.71
CA SER A 365 -20.04 1.19 -0.39
C SER A 365 -21.05 2.26 -0.02
N SER A 366 -20.59 3.49 0.20
CA SER A 366 -21.40 4.68 0.42
C SER A 366 -20.73 5.87 -0.25
N CYS A 367 -21.40 7.02 -0.36
CA CYS A 367 -21.02 8.22 -1.14
C CYS A 367 -21.76 8.32 -2.48
N GLN A 368 -21.16 8.97 -3.47
CA GLN A 368 -21.69 9.11 -4.84
C GLN A 368 -21.06 8.05 -5.76
N ASN A 369 -21.69 7.80 -6.90
CA ASN A 369 -21.23 6.86 -7.95
C ASN A 369 -20.88 5.45 -7.45
N VAL A 370 -21.53 4.97 -6.39
CA VAL A 370 -21.33 3.61 -5.86
C VAL A 370 -21.69 2.59 -6.93
N GLU A 371 -20.78 1.63 -7.17
CA GLU A 371 -21.04 0.44 -7.98
C GLU A 371 -21.29 -0.76 -7.04
N PRO A 372 -22.56 -1.16 -6.80
CA PRO A 372 -22.87 -2.16 -5.76
C PRO A 372 -22.15 -3.49 -5.95
N SER A 373 -21.86 -3.90 -7.19
CA SER A 373 -21.21 -5.17 -7.48
C SER A 373 -19.72 -5.21 -7.13
N THR A 374 -19.08 -4.05 -6.91
CA THR A 374 -17.67 -3.94 -6.52
C THR A 374 -17.46 -3.14 -5.23
N ALA A 375 -18.54 -2.74 -4.57
CA ALA A 375 -18.57 -1.97 -3.33
C ALA A 375 -18.09 -2.76 -2.10
N VAL A 376 -16.77 -2.95 -1.98
CA VAL A 376 -16.09 -3.73 -0.93
C VAL A 376 -15.38 -2.90 0.14
N GLU A 377 -15.36 -1.58 0.01
CA GLU A 377 -14.79 -0.68 1.02
C GLU A 377 -15.86 0.10 1.80
N PRO A 378 -15.75 0.20 3.14
CA PRO A 378 -16.71 0.96 3.94
C PRO A 378 -16.66 2.46 3.61
N GLY A 379 -17.80 3.13 3.77
CA GLY A 379 -17.88 4.58 3.56
C GLY A 379 -17.48 4.97 2.14
N GLY A 380 -16.67 6.02 2.02
CA GLY A 380 -16.09 6.48 0.77
C GLY A 380 -14.85 5.70 0.29
N GLY A 381 -14.42 4.65 1.01
CA GLY A 381 -13.20 3.92 0.67
C GLY A 381 -11.90 4.69 0.98
N THR A 382 -10.78 4.02 0.73
CA THR A 382 -9.40 4.42 1.05
C THR A 382 -8.42 4.18 -0.11
N THR A 383 -8.72 3.28 -1.06
CA THR A 383 -7.83 2.94 -2.19
C THR A 383 -8.12 3.73 -3.46
N ILE A 384 -7.30 3.55 -4.51
CA ILE A 384 -7.34 4.35 -5.75
C ILE A 384 -8.74 4.44 -6.37
N MET A 385 -9.52 3.35 -6.40
CA MET A 385 -10.87 3.34 -6.98
C MET A 385 -11.96 3.75 -5.99
N GLY A 386 -11.59 4.17 -4.78
CA GLY A 386 -12.45 4.80 -3.79
C GLY A 386 -12.44 6.32 -3.89
N TYR A 387 -13.24 6.97 -3.04
CA TYR A 387 -13.49 8.41 -2.97
C TYR A 387 -13.02 9.01 -1.63
N ALA A 388 -11.85 8.58 -1.17
CA ALA A 388 -11.26 9.06 0.07
C ALA A 388 -11.12 10.59 0.07
N GLY A 389 -11.60 11.23 1.15
CA GLY A 389 -11.53 12.69 1.34
C GLY A 389 -12.59 13.51 0.61
N ILE A 390 -13.34 12.96 -0.35
CA ILE A 390 -14.26 13.75 -1.18
C ILE A 390 -15.75 13.52 -0.90
N CYS A 391 -16.06 12.60 0.00
CA CYS A 391 -17.44 12.25 0.33
C CYS A 391 -18.10 13.25 1.29
N PRO A 392 -19.45 13.25 1.37
CA PRO A 392 -20.17 14.04 2.36
C PRO A 392 -19.73 13.72 3.80
N PRO A 393 -19.89 14.66 4.75
CA PRO A 393 -19.56 14.43 6.16
C PRO A 393 -20.18 13.15 6.69
N GLY A 394 -19.36 12.31 7.33
CA GLY A 394 -19.75 11.01 7.88
C GLY A 394 -19.46 9.81 6.97
N ASN A 395 -19.05 10.00 5.71
CA ASN A 395 -18.65 8.90 4.82
C ASN A 395 -17.13 8.78 4.61
N ASN A 396 -16.36 9.86 4.78
CA ASN A 396 -14.90 9.79 4.66
C ASN A 396 -14.28 9.04 5.84
N LEU A 397 -13.52 7.97 5.54
CA LEU A 397 -12.71 7.24 6.53
C LEU A 397 -11.32 7.86 6.70
N GLN A 398 -10.83 8.51 5.65
CA GLN A 398 -9.60 9.29 5.64
C GLN A 398 -9.69 10.44 4.64
N THR A 399 -8.69 11.32 4.64
CA THR A 399 -8.68 12.58 3.87
C THR A 399 -7.95 12.51 2.53
N ASN A 400 -7.22 11.44 2.26
CA ASN A 400 -6.39 11.25 1.07
C ASN A 400 -6.52 9.82 0.56
N THR A 401 -6.15 9.56 -0.68
CA THR A 401 -6.19 8.21 -1.26
C THR A 401 -4.85 7.49 -1.04
N ASP A 402 -4.89 6.22 -0.65
CA ASP A 402 -3.68 5.41 -0.54
C ASP A 402 -3.27 4.90 -1.95
N PRO A 403 -1.96 4.89 -2.29
CA PRO A 403 -1.48 4.71 -3.66
C PRO A 403 -1.40 3.23 -4.09
N TYR A 404 -2.47 2.46 -3.88
CA TYR A 404 -2.60 1.09 -4.36
C TYR A 404 -4.05 0.77 -4.75
N PHE A 405 -4.23 -0.27 -5.55
CA PHE A 405 -5.55 -0.77 -5.93
C PHE A 405 -6.00 -1.84 -4.93
N ASN A 406 -7.28 -1.79 -4.54
CA ASN A 406 -7.95 -2.87 -3.83
C ASN A 406 -7.95 -4.15 -4.70
N THR A 407 -7.95 -5.31 -4.06
CA THR A 407 -7.96 -6.62 -4.73
C THR A 407 -9.06 -6.77 -5.80
N VAL A 408 -10.26 -6.21 -5.60
CA VAL A 408 -11.34 -6.25 -6.60
C VAL A 408 -11.00 -5.43 -7.83
N SER A 409 -10.37 -4.26 -7.65
CA SER A 409 -9.89 -3.45 -8.77
C SER A 409 -8.74 -4.14 -9.50
N LEU A 410 -7.82 -4.79 -8.77
CA LEU A 410 -6.75 -5.60 -9.38
C LEU A 410 -7.35 -6.68 -10.27
N GLU A 411 -8.28 -7.48 -9.75
CA GLU A 411 -8.95 -8.56 -10.50
C GLU A 411 -9.64 -8.07 -11.78
N GLN A 412 -10.37 -6.95 -11.73
CA GLN A 412 -10.98 -6.34 -12.92
C GLN A 412 -9.93 -5.91 -13.95
N ILE A 413 -8.86 -5.25 -13.50
CA ILE A 413 -7.78 -4.81 -14.38
C ILE A 413 -7.06 -6.02 -14.99
N PHE A 414 -6.79 -7.07 -14.21
CA PHE A 414 -6.20 -8.31 -14.70
C PHE A 414 -7.08 -8.93 -15.79
N SER A 415 -8.38 -9.07 -15.55
CA SER A 415 -9.32 -9.60 -16.53
C SER A 415 -9.29 -8.81 -17.84
N TYR A 416 -9.30 -7.47 -17.79
CA TYR A 416 -9.30 -6.67 -19.02
C TYR A 416 -7.95 -6.60 -19.72
N MET A 417 -6.87 -6.35 -18.96
CA MET A 417 -5.54 -6.00 -19.48
C MET A 417 -4.65 -7.21 -19.75
N HIS A 418 -4.95 -8.37 -19.17
CA HIS A 418 -4.14 -9.58 -19.28
C HIS A 418 -4.86 -10.73 -19.98
N GLU A 419 -6.19 -10.76 -19.93
CA GLU A 419 -7.01 -11.83 -20.52
C GLU A 419 -7.97 -11.32 -21.60
N GLY A 420 -8.33 -10.04 -21.51
CA GLY A 420 -9.34 -9.39 -22.34
C GLY A 420 -8.79 -8.57 -23.50
N ARG A 421 -9.55 -7.56 -23.91
CA ARG A 421 -9.23 -6.71 -25.07
C ARG A 421 -7.98 -5.86 -24.84
N GLY A 422 -7.71 -5.46 -23.61
CA GLY A 422 -6.53 -4.67 -23.25
C GLY A 422 -5.22 -5.39 -23.61
N ASP A 423 -5.20 -6.73 -23.62
CA ASP A 423 -3.98 -7.49 -23.94
C ASP A 423 -3.67 -7.56 -25.45
N LEU A 424 -4.57 -7.06 -26.32
CA LEU A 424 -4.45 -7.19 -27.79
C LEU A 424 -3.40 -6.25 -28.42
N CYS A 425 -3.10 -5.13 -27.77
CA CYS A 425 -2.13 -4.15 -28.28
C CYS A 425 -0.87 -4.01 -27.41
N ALA A 426 -0.81 -4.73 -26.28
CA ALA A 426 0.33 -4.71 -25.37
C ALA A 426 1.61 -5.23 -26.05
N ASN A 427 2.73 -4.55 -25.82
CA ASN A 427 4.05 -5.14 -26.03
C ASN A 427 4.42 -5.96 -24.79
N ARG A 428 4.54 -7.27 -24.98
CA ARG A 428 4.80 -8.23 -23.91
C ARG A 428 6.29 -8.42 -23.67
N ILE A 429 6.73 -8.18 -22.44
CA ILE A 429 8.12 -8.28 -22.01
C ILE A 429 8.20 -9.30 -20.89
N ASP A 430 8.92 -10.40 -21.13
CA ASP A 430 9.22 -11.41 -20.13
C ASP A 430 10.63 -11.17 -19.59
N GLU A 431 10.73 -10.81 -18.32
CA GLU A 431 11.99 -10.55 -17.63
C GLU A 431 12.44 -11.73 -16.76
N GLY A 432 11.70 -12.84 -16.77
CA GLY A 432 12.01 -14.06 -16.01
C GLY A 432 11.61 -14.01 -14.54
N ASN A 433 10.66 -13.15 -14.17
CA ASN A 433 10.05 -13.09 -12.85
C ASN A 433 8.81 -13.98 -12.76
N THR A 434 8.46 -14.52 -11.60
CA THR A 434 7.32 -15.43 -11.43
C THR A 434 6.26 -14.90 -10.47
N ILE A 435 5.01 -15.34 -10.64
CA ILE A 435 3.93 -14.92 -9.72
C ILE A 435 4.19 -15.49 -8.31
N PRO A 436 4.02 -14.70 -7.24
CA PRO A 436 4.20 -15.20 -5.89
C PRO A 436 3.12 -16.23 -5.54
N GLU A 437 3.44 -17.19 -4.70
CA GLU A 437 2.46 -18.12 -4.13
C GLU A 437 1.89 -17.57 -2.84
N VAL A 438 0.61 -17.83 -2.58
CA VAL A 438 -0.04 -17.50 -1.31
C VAL A 438 -0.94 -18.65 -0.86
N THR A 439 -0.87 -18.98 0.42
CA THR A 439 -1.70 -20.00 1.05
C THR A 439 -2.21 -19.52 2.41
N ASP A 440 -3.32 -20.09 2.83
CA ASP A 440 -3.85 -19.99 4.19
C ASP A 440 -4.27 -21.38 4.66
N GLU A 441 -4.46 -21.53 5.97
CA GLU A 441 -4.78 -22.81 6.62
C GLU A 441 -6.28 -22.94 6.96
N TYR A 442 -7.14 -22.09 6.40
CA TYR A 442 -8.55 -22.02 6.77
C TYR A 442 -9.41 -23.03 6.00
N GLU A 443 -10.38 -23.62 6.70
CA GLU A 443 -11.53 -24.29 6.07
C GLU A 443 -12.67 -23.28 5.94
N ASP A 444 -13.38 -23.21 4.81
CA ASP A 444 -14.49 -22.27 4.66
C ASP A 444 -15.69 -22.66 5.54
N GLY A 445 -16.43 -21.66 6.02
CA GLY A 445 -17.74 -21.82 6.66
C GLY A 445 -17.76 -22.06 8.18
N PHE A 446 -16.64 -21.86 8.88
CA PHE A 446 -16.67 -21.79 10.35
C PHE A 446 -17.34 -20.50 10.85
N PHE A 447 -17.65 -20.43 12.16
CA PHE A 447 -18.24 -19.25 12.79
C PHE A 447 -17.36 -18.68 13.90
N ILE A 448 -17.35 -17.36 14.02
CA ILE A 448 -16.80 -16.61 15.16
C ILE A 448 -17.93 -16.01 16.02
N PRO A 449 -17.70 -15.78 17.32
CA PRO A 449 -18.63 -15.02 18.16
C PRO A 449 -18.72 -13.55 17.72
N ILE A 450 -19.90 -12.93 17.86
CA ILE A 450 -20.05 -11.49 17.62
C ILE A 450 -19.23 -10.66 18.63
N SER A 451 -18.91 -9.43 18.25
CA SER A 451 -18.24 -8.43 19.10
C SER A 451 -16.92 -8.92 19.71
N THR A 452 -16.22 -9.79 19.00
CA THR A 452 -14.96 -10.42 19.43
C THR A 452 -13.88 -10.18 18.38
N PRO A 453 -12.67 -9.72 18.76
CA PRO A 453 -11.54 -9.61 17.85
C PRO A 453 -11.14 -10.93 17.19
N PHE A 454 -10.55 -10.82 16.00
CA PHE A 454 -9.99 -11.97 15.29
C PHE A 454 -8.73 -11.60 14.51
N GLU A 455 -7.95 -12.62 14.16
CA GLU A 455 -6.69 -12.46 13.43
C GLU A 455 -6.66 -13.42 12.23
N LEU A 456 -6.37 -12.87 11.06
CA LEU A 456 -6.14 -13.65 9.84
C LEU A 456 -4.65 -13.70 9.52
N VAL A 457 -4.18 -14.82 8.99
CA VAL A 457 -2.77 -15.12 8.71
C VAL A 457 -2.71 -15.85 7.38
N ALA A 458 -1.80 -15.42 6.51
CA ALA A 458 -1.46 -16.10 5.27
C ALA A 458 0.04 -16.44 5.27
N GLN A 459 0.47 -17.24 4.31
CA GLN A 459 1.86 -17.51 4.02
C GLN A 459 2.11 -17.27 2.55
N GLY A 460 3.04 -16.37 2.24
CA GLY A 460 3.49 -16.10 0.89
C GLY A 460 4.90 -16.62 0.64
N SER A 461 5.19 -17.03 -0.60
CA SER A 461 6.53 -17.36 -1.05
C SER A 461 6.77 -16.91 -2.47
N ASP A 462 8.01 -16.55 -2.76
CA ASP A 462 8.45 -16.09 -4.07
C ASP A 462 9.67 -16.91 -4.54
N MET A 463 9.74 -17.23 -5.84
CA MET A 463 10.81 -18.07 -6.39
C MET A 463 12.13 -17.30 -6.52
N GLU A 464 12.05 -15.99 -6.78
CA GLU A 464 13.19 -15.10 -6.95
C GLU A 464 13.78 -14.63 -5.60
N GLY A 465 13.03 -14.80 -4.51
CA GLY A 465 13.39 -14.38 -3.16
C GLY A 465 13.12 -12.90 -2.91
N ASP A 466 12.20 -12.31 -3.67
CA ASP A 466 11.77 -10.94 -3.51
C ASP A 466 10.99 -10.73 -2.22
N GLU A 467 10.94 -9.47 -1.82
CA GLU A 467 10.36 -9.07 -0.56
C GLU A 467 8.84 -8.86 -0.70
N LEU A 468 8.09 -9.84 -0.21
CA LEU A 468 6.64 -9.83 -0.30
C LEU A 468 5.97 -8.84 0.66
N THR A 469 4.87 -8.24 0.18
CA THR A 469 3.92 -7.48 1.02
C THR A 469 2.51 -8.08 0.92
N TYR A 470 1.74 -7.91 1.98
CA TYR A 470 0.45 -8.56 2.22
C TYR A 470 -0.63 -7.49 2.43
N THR A 471 -1.84 -7.79 1.98
CA THR A 471 -3.03 -6.98 2.26
C THR A 471 -4.22 -7.88 2.48
N TRP A 472 -4.76 -7.87 3.70
CA TRP A 472 -6.02 -8.53 4.03
C TRP A 472 -7.18 -7.56 3.84
N GLU A 473 -8.10 -7.84 2.94
CA GLU A 473 -9.23 -6.97 2.58
C GLU A 473 -10.54 -7.73 2.71
N GLN A 474 -11.57 -7.08 3.25
CA GLN A 474 -12.92 -7.62 3.18
C GLN A 474 -13.43 -7.48 1.74
N ILE A 475 -14.08 -8.51 1.22
CA ILE A 475 -14.65 -8.53 -0.15
C ILE A 475 -16.17 -8.76 -0.16
N ASP A 476 -16.82 -8.72 1.00
CA ASP A 476 -18.28 -8.73 1.10
C ASP A 476 -18.91 -7.49 0.45
N ARG A 477 -20.11 -7.67 -0.07
CA ARG A 477 -20.89 -6.64 -0.76
C ARG A 477 -22.32 -6.65 -0.28
N ASN A 478 -22.97 -5.50 -0.34
CA ASN A 478 -24.42 -5.41 -0.18
C ASN A 478 -25.05 -4.80 -1.44
N LEU A 479 -25.69 -5.66 -2.25
CA LEU A 479 -26.30 -5.28 -3.53
C LEU A 479 -27.63 -4.52 -3.37
N THR A 480 -28.22 -4.54 -2.17
CA THR A 480 -29.61 -4.12 -1.96
C THR A 480 -29.77 -2.83 -1.19
N GLU A 481 -28.80 -2.46 -0.36
CA GLU A 481 -28.89 -1.29 0.51
C GLU A 481 -27.50 -0.71 0.81
N GLN A 482 -27.40 0.62 0.82
CA GLN A 482 -26.24 1.36 1.32
C GLN A 482 -26.49 1.78 2.76
N SER A 483 -25.45 1.78 3.60
CA SER A 483 -25.52 2.30 4.97
C SER A 483 -24.28 3.15 5.28
N PRO A 484 -24.39 4.16 6.16
CA PRO A 484 -23.23 4.92 6.58
C PRO A 484 -22.19 4.02 7.28
N PRO A 485 -20.88 4.35 7.17
CA PRO A 485 -19.85 3.59 7.86
C PRO A 485 -20.12 3.57 9.36
N GLY A 486 -19.81 2.45 10.00
CA GLY A 486 -20.06 2.23 11.42
C GLY A 486 -21.48 1.80 11.80
N SER A 487 -22.43 1.76 10.86
CA SER A 487 -23.80 1.30 11.11
C SER A 487 -24.26 0.29 10.05
N PRO A 488 -23.61 -0.89 9.99
CA PRO A 488 -23.78 -1.80 8.88
C PRO A 488 -25.13 -2.49 8.84
N VAL A 489 -25.69 -2.66 7.65
CA VAL A 489 -26.86 -3.51 7.37
C VAL A 489 -26.45 -4.64 6.42
N GLY A 490 -26.91 -5.86 6.71
CA GLY A 490 -26.58 -7.05 5.92
C GLY A 490 -25.08 -7.30 5.87
N ASN A 491 -24.56 -7.59 4.68
CA ASN A 491 -23.14 -7.88 4.46
C ASN A 491 -22.35 -6.69 3.90
N ILE A 492 -22.80 -5.44 4.12
CA ILE A 492 -22.02 -4.27 3.69
C ILE A 492 -20.62 -4.29 4.34
N PRO A 493 -19.54 -3.92 3.65
CA PRO A 493 -18.20 -3.97 4.22
C PRO A 493 -18.09 -3.15 5.50
N ILE A 494 -17.38 -3.69 6.49
CA ILE A 494 -17.20 -3.14 7.84
C ILE A 494 -15.73 -2.99 8.23
N PHE A 495 -14.79 -3.43 7.39
CA PHE A 495 -13.36 -3.26 7.59
C PHE A 495 -12.73 -2.54 6.39
N ARG A 496 -12.10 -1.40 6.65
CA ARG A 496 -11.33 -0.64 5.65
C ARG A 496 -10.13 -1.44 5.13
N SER A 497 -9.66 -1.07 3.95
CA SER A 497 -8.35 -1.52 3.49
C SER A 497 -7.22 -0.72 4.17
N LEU A 498 -6.03 -1.32 4.22
CA LEU A 498 -4.81 -0.76 4.79
C LEU A 498 -3.66 -0.97 3.80
N ILE A 499 -2.73 -0.02 3.76
CA ILE A 499 -1.56 -0.09 2.86
C ILE A 499 -0.82 -1.43 2.98
N PRO A 500 -0.33 -2.02 1.87
CA PRO A 500 0.43 -3.27 1.93
C PRO A 500 1.58 -3.20 2.93
N SER A 501 1.70 -4.21 3.79
CA SER A 501 2.78 -4.33 4.79
C SER A 501 3.49 -5.67 4.66
N ARG A 502 4.59 -5.88 5.39
CA ARG A 502 5.26 -7.19 5.42
C ARG A 502 4.57 -8.19 6.36
N ASP A 503 3.59 -7.73 7.12
CA ASP A 503 2.93 -8.55 8.11
C ASP A 503 1.97 -9.48 7.39
N SER A 504 2.31 -10.76 7.38
CA SER A 504 1.47 -11.81 6.80
C SER A 504 0.14 -12.01 7.53
N ASN A 505 0.02 -11.41 8.72
CA ASN A 505 -1.17 -11.40 9.56
C ASN A 505 -1.82 -10.02 9.64
N ARG A 506 -3.14 -10.00 9.84
CA ARG A 506 -3.89 -8.79 10.18
C ARG A 506 -4.87 -9.07 11.32
N VAL A 507 -4.83 -8.19 12.32
CA VAL A 507 -5.76 -8.19 13.46
C VAL A 507 -6.94 -7.26 13.16
N PHE A 508 -8.15 -7.70 13.52
CA PHE A 508 -9.40 -7.00 13.28
C PHE A 508 -10.16 -6.75 14.59
N PRO A 509 -10.45 -5.48 14.95
CA PRO A 509 -9.94 -4.25 14.33
C PRO A 509 -8.43 -4.07 14.59
N ASN A 510 -7.82 -3.01 14.04
CA ASN A 510 -6.40 -2.72 14.22
C ASN A 510 -5.93 -2.90 15.68
N LEU A 511 -4.83 -3.63 15.87
CA LEU A 511 -4.33 -4.02 17.19
C LEU A 511 -4.15 -2.85 18.16
N ASN A 512 -3.73 -1.67 17.68
CA ASN A 512 -3.61 -0.48 18.51
C ASN A 512 -4.95 -0.10 19.17
N ARG A 513 -6.09 -0.35 18.51
CA ARG A 513 -7.42 -0.06 19.06
C ARG A 513 -7.77 -1.03 20.18
N ILE A 514 -7.41 -2.30 20.01
CA ILE A 514 -7.64 -3.35 21.02
C ILE A 514 -6.79 -3.07 22.26
N VAL A 515 -5.48 -2.86 22.10
CA VAL A 515 -4.54 -2.56 23.20
C VAL A 515 -4.98 -1.33 24.01
N ASN A 516 -5.46 -0.29 23.32
CA ASN A 516 -5.93 0.95 23.95
C ASN A 516 -7.41 0.93 24.39
N ASN A 517 -8.10 -0.21 24.31
CA ASN A 517 -9.55 -0.35 24.61
C ASN A 517 -10.42 0.71 23.90
N SER A 518 -10.01 1.12 22.70
CA SER A 518 -10.65 2.20 21.97
C SER A 518 -11.90 1.70 21.24
N SER A 519 -12.95 2.50 21.22
CA SER A 519 -14.24 2.15 20.60
C SER A 519 -14.85 3.35 19.84
N GLY A 520 -15.92 3.11 19.10
CA GLY A 520 -16.64 4.16 18.37
C GLY A 520 -16.05 4.52 16.99
N PHE A 521 -15.17 3.66 16.46
CA PHE A 521 -14.67 3.79 15.10
C PHE A 521 -15.72 3.33 14.08
N VAL A 522 -15.67 3.93 12.89
CA VAL A 522 -16.64 3.68 11.81
C VAL A 522 -16.04 2.91 10.64
N ASP A 523 -14.72 2.79 10.60
CA ASP A 523 -13.92 2.21 9.52
C ASP A 523 -13.51 0.75 9.75
N GLU A 524 -13.50 0.28 11.00
CA GLU A 524 -13.33 -1.12 11.35
C GLU A 524 -14.27 -1.47 12.51
N VAL A 525 -15.34 -2.19 12.22
CA VAL A 525 -16.40 -2.52 13.19
C VAL A 525 -16.54 -4.03 13.32
N LEU A 526 -16.47 -4.52 14.55
CA LEU A 526 -16.75 -5.93 14.85
C LEU A 526 -18.25 -6.24 14.61
N PRO A 527 -18.60 -7.40 14.04
CA PRO A 527 -20.00 -7.81 13.86
C PRO A 527 -20.79 -7.77 15.17
N THR A 528 -22.02 -7.27 15.13
CA THR A 528 -22.94 -7.21 16.30
C THR A 528 -24.19 -8.07 16.12
N TYR A 529 -24.32 -8.73 14.97
CA TYR A 529 -25.42 -9.63 14.61
C TYR A 529 -24.87 -10.73 13.70
N THR A 530 -25.67 -11.79 13.50
CA THR A 530 -25.29 -12.88 12.60
C THR A 530 -25.13 -12.40 11.16
N ARG A 531 -23.96 -12.60 10.57
CA ARG A 531 -23.64 -12.18 9.20
C ARG A 531 -22.47 -12.98 8.63
N GLU A 532 -22.34 -12.97 7.31
CA GLU A 532 -21.17 -13.54 6.63
C GLU A 532 -20.05 -12.51 6.53
N LEU A 533 -18.83 -13.03 6.48
CA LEU A 533 -17.59 -12.30 6.28
C LEU A 533 -16.70 -13.06 5.29
N THR A 534 -16.28 -12.36 4.25
CA THR A 534 -15.37 -12.88 3.24
C THR A 534 -14.16 -11.99 3.17
N PHE A 535 -12.97 -12.56 3.38
CA PHE A 535 -11.71 -11.85 3.32
C PHE A 535 -10.80 -12.44 2.27
N ARG A 536 -10.02 -11.57 1.64
CA ARG A 536 -8.98 -11.95 0.68
C ARG A 536 -7.63 -11.41 1.13
N CYS A 537 -6.61 -12.25 1.11
CA CYS A 537 -5.23 -11.84 1.29
C CYS A 537 -4.58 -11.70 -0.07
N THR A 538 -4.17 -10.49 -0.45
CA THR A 538 -3.36 -10.23 -1.65
C THR A 538 -1.89 -10.18 -1.26
N VAL A 539 -1.07 -11.01 -1.90
CA VAL A 539 0.40 -11.02 -1.78
C VAL A 539 0.99 -10.37 -3.02
N ARG A 540 1.78 -9.32 -2.80
CA ARG A 540 2.49 -8.56 -3.83
C ARG A 540 3.96 -8.90 -3.80
N ASP A 541 4.46 -9.18 -4.99
CA ASP A 541 5.83 -9.57 -5.28
C ASP A 541 6.83 -8.43 -5.00
N ASN A 542 6.48 -7.20 -5.39
CA ASN A 542 7.35 -6.03 -5.35
C ASN A 542 8.63 -6.15 -6.21
N HIS A 543 8.67 -7.06 -7.19
CA HIS A 543 9.79 -7.15 -8.12
C HIS A 543 10.02 -5.80 -8.83
N PRO A 544 11.26 -5.28 -8.85
CA PRO A 544 11.54 -3.89 -9.21
C PRO A 544 11.24 -3.52 -10.66
N THR A 545 11.04 -4.49 -11.56
CA THR A 545 10.75 -4.22 -12.98
C THR A 545 9.49 -4.85 -13.51
N SER A 546 8.90 -5.83 -12.83
CA SER A 546 7.73 -6.58 -13.30
C SER A 546 7.03 -7.24 -12.11
N GLY A 547 6.46 -6.45 -11.21
CA GLY A 547 5.79 -7.01 -10.04
C GLY A 547 4.44 -7.62 -10.42
N GLY A 548 4.04 -8.64 -9.65
CA GLY A 548 2.74 -9.28 -9.76
C GLY A 548 2.09 -9.45 -8.40
N ALA A 549 0.83 -9.88 -8.42
CA ALA A 549 0.07 -10.17 -7.23
C ALA A 549 -0.68 -11.50 -7.37
N SER A 550 -0.75 -12.24 -6.28
CA SER A 550 -1.62 -13.41 -6.12
C SER A 550 -2.50 -13.23 -4.90
N TRP A 551 -3.55 -14.04 -4.77
CA TRP A 551 -4.43 -13.93 -3.61
C TRP A 551 -5.01 -15.26 -3.17
N THR A 552 -5.36 -15.34 -1.88
CA THR A 552 -6.18 -16.43 -1.33
C THR A 552 -7.39 -15.84 -0.60
N THR A 553 -8.47 -16.60 -0.50
CA THR A 553 -9.75 -16.14 0.05
C THR A 553 -10.22 -17.09 1.14
N VAL A 554 -10.77 -16.53 2.22
CA VAL A 554 -11.43 -17.24 3.31
C VAL A 554 -12.82 -16.66 3.54
N ALA A 555 -13.82 -17.54 3.67
CA ALA A 555 -15.19 -17.16 4.00
C ALA A 555 -15.64 -17.81 5.31
N PHE A 556 -16.22 -17.01 6.22
CA PHE A 556 -16.70 -17.47 7.52
C PHE A 556 -17.86 -16.60 8.03
N GLY A 557 -18.60 -17.09 9.02
CA GLY A 557 -19.71 -16.36 9.62
C GLY A 557 -19.36 -15.73 10.97
N ALA A 558 -20.04 -14.66 11.34
CA ALA A 558 -20.19 -14.24 12.74
C ALA A 558 -21.59 -14.63 13.21
N THR A 559 -21.76 -15.10 14.45
CA THR A 559 -23.07 -15.50 14.99
C THR A 559 -23.44 -14.78 16.29
N ASP A 560 -24.67 -14.26 16.37
CA ASP A 560 -25.26 -13.68 17.58
C ASP A 560 -25.71 -14.73 18.61
N SER A 561 -25.52 -16.02 18.30
CA SER A 561 -25.68 -17.11 19.26
C SER A 561 -24.50 -17.25 20.23
N ALA A 562 -23.37 -16.57 19.99
CA ALA A 562 -22.19 -16.58 20.85
C ALA A 562 -21.52 -15.20 20.90
N GLY A 563 -20.81 -14.92 21.99
CA GLY A 563 -20.06 -13.68 22.18
C GLY A 563 -20.74 -12.62 23.05
N PRO A 564 -20.01 -11.56 23.42
CA PRO A 564 -18.58 -11.37 23.17
C PRO A 564 -17.70 -12.29 24.04
N PHE A 565 -16.72 -12.96 23.44
CA PHE A 565 -15.70 -13.70 24.18
C PHE A 565 -14.73 -12.71 24.85
N ARG A 566 -14.45 -12.85 26.15
CA ARG A 566 -13.69 -11.84 26.90
C ARG A 566 -12.79 -12.42 27.98
N VAL A 567 -11.54 -12.01 28.03
CA VAL A 567 -10.67 -12.20 29.20
C VAL A 567 -11.28 -11.43 30.37
N SER A 568 -11.46 -12.07 31.52
CA SER A 568 -12.01 -11.46 32.74
C SER A 568 -10.95 -11.19 33.81
N SER A 569 -9.88 -11.99 33.87
CA SER A 569 -8.72 -11.75 34.74
C SER A 569 -7.47 -12.44 34.19
N PRO A 570 -6.30 -11.79 34.20
CA PRO A 570 -6.02 -10.44 34.74
C PRO A 570 -6.60 -9.33 33.86
N ASN A 571 -7.00 -8.20 34.47
CA ASN A 571 -7.66 -7.10 33.74
C ASN A 571 -7.49 -5.71 34.37
N THR A 572 -6.68 -5.59 35.42
CA THR A 572 -6.47 -4.34 36.15
C THR A 572 -4.99 -4.17 36.49
N ALA A 573 -4.52 -2.94 36.50
CA ALA A 573 -3.11 -2.62 36.75
C ALA A 573 -2.60 -2.96 38.15
N ASP A 574 -3.51 -3.17 39.11
CA ASP A 574 -3.15 -3.58 40.47
C ASP A 574 -2.77 -5.08 40.58
N VAL A 575 -2.91 -5.86 39.50
CA VAL A 575 -2.47 -7.26 39.48
C VAL A 575 -0.95 -7.31 39.44
N SER A 576 -0.37 -8.15 40.29
CA SER A 576 1.06 -8.44 40.30
C SER A 576 1.26 -9.94 40.52
N TRP A 577 2.03 -10.56 39.64
CA TRP A 577 2.39 -11.97 39.69
C TRP A 577 3.86 -12.11 40.07
N GLU A 578 4.22 -13.04 40.95
CA GLU A 578 5.63 -13.39 41.19
C GLU A 578 6.09 -14.46 40.20
N VAL A 579 7.35 -14.39 39.79
CA VAL A 579 7.96 -15.44 38.96
C VAL A 579 7.77 -16.82 39.60
N GLY A 580 7.27 -17.77 38.81
CA GLY A 580 6.99 -19.13 39.24
C GLY A 580 5.68 -19.35 39.98
N ASP A 581 4.88 -18.29 40.20
CA ASP A 581 3.54 -18.44 40.74
C ASP A 581 2.67 -19.34 39.85
N TYR A 582 1.69 -20.00 40.47
CA TYR A 582 0.65 -20.75 39.78
C TYR A 582 -0.67 -20.01 39.94
N VAL A 583 -1.06 -19.28 38.89
CA VAL A 583 -2.13 -18.27 38.93
C VAL A 583 -3.27 -18.66 38.01
N GLU A 584 -4.48 -18.27 38.37
CA GLU A 584 -5.68 -18.51 37.55
C GLU A 584 -5.89 -17.37 36.54
N VAL A 585 -6.01 -17.73 35.27
CA VAL A 585 -6.54 -16.88 34.20
C VAL A 585 -8.00 -17.24 33.98
N THR A 586 -8.86 -16.24 33.84
CA THR A 586 -10.31 -16.44 33.65
C THR A 586 -10.81 -15.68 32.43
N TRP A 587 -11.82 -16.22 31.77
CA TRP A 587 -12.50 -15.60 30.62
C TRP A 587 -13.99 -15.97 30.60
N ASP A 588 -14.79 -15.16 29.91
CA ASP A 588 -16.17 -15.47 29.57
C ASP A 588 -16.19 -16.35 28.31
N VAL A 589 -16.57 -17.62 28.48
CA VAL A 589 -16.75 -18.58 27.38
C VAL A 589 -17.77 -18.06 26.36
N ALA A 590 -18.76 -17.27 26.80
CA ALA A 590 -19.73 -16.61 25.94
C ALA A 590 -20.42 -17.53 24.91
N ASN A 591 -20.72 -18.78 25.30
CA ASN A 591 -21.33 -19.80 24.45
C ASN A 591 -20.52 -20.14 23.17
N THR A 592 -19.21 -19.89 23.17
CA THR A 592 -18.33 -20.22 22.03
C THR A 592 -18.03 -21.71 21.91
N ASP A 593 -18.31 -22.48 22.96
CA ASP A 593 -18.20 -23.95 23.03
C ASP A 593 -19.43 -24.69 22.45
N ASN A 594 -20.39 -23.96 21.85
CA ASN A 594 -21.55 -24.54 21.20
C ASN A 594 -21.21 -25.22 19.86
N ASP A 595 -22.18 -25.93 19.26
CA ASP A 595 -21.99 -26.66 17.99
C ASP A 595 -21.78 -25.77 16.74
N ILE A 596 -21.95 -24.44 16.86
CA ILE A 596 -21.82 -23.48 15.73
C ILE A 596 -20.41 -22.88 15.69
N VAL A 597 -19.93 -22.33 16.80
CA VAL A 597 -18.57 -21.75 16.92
C VAL A 597 -17.52 -22.83 17.19
N ASP A 598 -17.92 -23.91 17.87
CA ASP A 598 -17.15 -25.11 18.17
C ASP A 598 -15.73 -24.86 18.74
N CYS A 599 -15.60 -23.86 19.60
CA CYS A 599 -14.35 -23.60 20.31
C CYS A 599 -14.33 -24.42 21.61
N GLN A 600 -13.84 -25.66 21.55
CA GLN A 600 -13.71 -26.53 22.73
C GLN A 600 -12.42 -26.28 23.53
N ARG A 601 -11.47 -25.57 22.94
CA ARG A 601 -10.11 -25.41 23.44
C ARG A 601 -9.57 -24.01 23.17
N VAL A 602 -8.78 -23.49 24.11
CA VAL A 602 -8.11 -22.19 24.01
C VAL A 602 -6.62 -22.31 24.31
N ASN A 603 -5.84 -21.38 23.75
CA ASN A 603 -4.46 -21.14 24.14
C ASN A 603 -4.37 -19.85 24.97
N ILE A 604 -3.51 -19.86 25.97
CA ILE A 604 -3.23 -18.71 26.83
C ILE A 604 -1.80 -18.25 26.55
N ARG A 605 -1.66 -17.01 26.08
CA ARG A 605 -0.37 -16.40 25.76
C ARG A 605 -0.11 -15.16 26.60
N LEU A 606 1.17 -14.84 26.74
CA LEU A 606 1.66 -13.70 27.49
C LEU A 606 2.42 -12.74 26.58
N SER A 607 2.11 -11.46 26.74
CA SER A 607 2.82 -10.32 26.21
C SER A 607 3.64 -9.66 27.31
N THR A 608 4.78 -9.08 26.95
CA THR A 608 5.59 -8.22 27.84
C THR A 608 5.92 -6.87 27.22
N ASP A 609 5.20 -6.48 26.17
CA ASP A 609 5.38 -5.21 25.43
C ASP A 609 4.09 -4.37 25.40
N GLY A 610 3.15 -4.59 26.33
CA GLY A 610 1.90 -3.86 26.40
C GLY A 610 0.76 -4.44 25.56
N GLY A 611 0.96 -5.61 24.94
CA GLY A 611 -0.07 -6.34 24.18
C GLY A 611 0.10 -6.25 22.68
N PHE A 612 1.28 -5.84 22.20
CA PHE A 612 1.59 -5.77 20.77
C PHE A 612 2.09 -7.11 20.23
N THR A 613 2.78 -7.92 21.05
CA THR A 613 3.22 -9.26 20.67
C THR A 613 2.96 -10.30 21.76
N TYR A 614 2.73 -11.55 21.36
CA TYR A 614 2.43 -12.65 22.29
C TYR A 614 3.37 -13.87 22.07
N PRO A 615 4.70 -13.71 22.27
CA PRO A 615 5.68 -14.75 21.98
C PRO A 615 5.71 -15.88 23.01
N ILE A 616 5.19 -15.67 24.21
CA ILE A 616 5.25 -16.64 25.31
C ILE A 616 3.92 -17.38 25.41
N THR A 617 3.95 -18.70 25.24
CA THR A 617 2.79 -19.55 25.51
C THR A 617 2.80 -19.96 26.98
N LEU A 618 1.76 -19.62 27.72
CA LEU A 618 1.58 -20.04 29.12
C LEU A 618 0.92 -21.40 29.22
N LEU A 619 -0.06 -21.65 28.33
CA LEU A 619 -0.81 -22.90 28.30
C LEU A 619 -1.41 -23.10 26.91
N SER A 620 -1.26 -24.30 26.35
CA SER A 620 -1.92 -24.70 25.10
C SER A 620 -3.01 -25.72 25.36
N ASP A 621 -4.02 -25.74 24.49
CA ASP A 621 -5.11 -26.73 24.51
C ASP A 621 -5.84 -26.82 25.87
N ALA A 622 -6.01 -25.70 26.55
CA ALA A 622 -6.84 -25.62 27.75
C ALA A 622 -8.32 -25.80 27.39
N ALA A 623 -9.13 -26.41 28.25
CA ALA A 623 -10.57 -26.50 28.03
C ALA A 623 -11.19 -25.10 27.98
N ASN A 624 -12.12 -24.86 27.06
CA ASN A 624 -12.86 -23.60 27.01
C ASN A 624 -14.01 -23.59 28.05
N ASP A 625 -13.68 -23.69 29.34
CA ASP A 625 -14.65 -23.77 30.44
C ASP A 625 -14.60 -22.55 31.40
N GLY A 626 -13.85 -21.52 31.03
CA GLY A 626 -13.86 -20.19 31.65
C GLY A 626 -12.72 -19.92 32.62
N SER A 627 -11.90 -20.92 32.96
CA SER A 627 -10.65 -20.67 33.68
C SER A 627 -9.60 -21.74 33.48
N ALA A 628 -8.33 -21.35 33.63
CA ALA A 628 -7.21 -22.28 33.69
C ALA A 628 -6.09 -21.70 34.55
N PHE A 629 -5.36 -22.58 35.23
CA PHE A 629 -4.17 -22.18 35.97
C PHE A 629 -2.93 -22.27 35.08
N VAL A 630 -2.09 -21.25 35.17
CA VAL A 630 -0.84 -21.13 34.41
C VAL A 630 0.33 -20.88 35.34
N THR A 631 1.52 -21.31 34.91
CA THR A 631 2.76 -20.98 35.61
C THR A 631 3.35 -19.68 35.08
N VAL A 632 3.69 -18.77 35.98
CA VAL A 632 4.27 -17.48 35.63
C VAL A 632 5.74 -17.67 35.22
N PRO A 633 6.16 -17.25 34.01
CA PRO A 633 7.52 -17.44 33.53
C PRO A 633 8.49 -16.49 34.24
N ASP A 634 9.79 -16.79 34.15
CA ASP A 634 10.87 -15.92 34.66
C ASP A 634 11.14 -14.74 33.71
N VAL A 635 10.14 -13.87 33.58
CA VAL A 635 10.20 -12.66 32.74
C VAL A 635 9.56 -11.49 33.50
N ILE A 636 10.41 -10.62 34.03
CA ILE A 636 9.99 -9.43 34.79
C ILE A 636 9.61 -8.31 33.81
N SER A 637 8.40 -7.78 33.94
CA SER A 637 7.90 -6.64 33.16
C SER A 637 6.72 -5.98 33.87
N ASP A 638 6.49 -4.70 33.62
CA ASP A 638 5.32 -3.91 34.03
C ASP A 638 4.31 -3.67 32.89
N GLU A 639 4.62 -4.14 31.69
CA GLU A 639 3.80 -4.03 30.47
C GLU A 639 3.23 -5.40 30.06
N VAL A 640 2.69 -6.13 31.04
CA VAL A 640 2.24 -7.52 30.84
C VAL A 640 0.77 -7.56 30.43
N ARG A 641 0.46 -8.33 29.38
CA ARG A 641 -0.91 -8.66 28.96
C ARG A 641 -1.09 -10.15 28.77
N VAL A 642 -2.29 -10.64 29.04
CA VAL A 642 -2.69 -12.02 28.70
C VAL A 642 -3.59 -11.98 27.48
N ARG A 643 -3.38 -12.90 26.54
CA ARG A 643 -4.28 -13.19 25.43
C ARG A 643 -4.86 -14.59 25.64
N VAL A 644 -6.17 -14.72 25.51
CA VAL A 644 -6.84 -16.01 25.40
C VAL A 644 -7.39 -16.09 23.98
N GLU A 645 -6.92 -17.08 23.22
CA GLU A 645 -7.28 -17.28 21.82
C GLU A 645 -7.87 -18.67 21.61
N ALA A 646 -8.80 -18.81 20.68
CA ALA A 646 -9.30 -20.11 20.28
C ALA A 646 -8.17 -20.97 19.70
N ALA A 647 -8.14 -22.27 20.05
CA ALA A 647 -7.09 -23.17 19.57
C ALA A 647 -7.36 -23.69 18.14
N ASN A 648 -8.62 -23.68 17.70
CA ASN A 648 -9.09 -24.19 16.41
C ASN A 648 -9.89 -23.15 15.60
N ASN A 649 -9.84 -21.88 16.01
CA ASN A 649 -10.61 -20.79 15.41
C ASN A 649 -9.77 -19.49 15.50
N ILE A 650 -10.20 -18.42 14.83
CA ILE A 650 -9.39 -17.20 14.62
C ILE A 650 -9.63 -16.09 15.64
N PHE A 651 -10.62 -16.26 16.52
CA PHE A 651 -11.02 -15.22 17.47
C PHE A 651 -10.19 -15.27 18.76
N PHE A 652 -10.05 -14.13 19.41
CA PHE A 652 -9.33 -14.00 20.67
C PHE A 652 -9.83 -12.79 21.46
N ASP A 653 -9.40 -12.69 22.72
CA ASP A 653 -9.46 -11.46 23.50
C ASP A 653 -8.18 -11.27 24.32
N ILE A 654 -7.92 -10.03 24.73
CA ILE A 654 -6.76 -9.67 25.55
C ILE A 654 -7.19 -8.97 26.84
N SER A 655 -6.34 -9.04 27.87
CA SER A 655 -6.55 -8.28 29.09
C SER A 655 -6.60 -6.77 28.80
N ASN A 656 -7.51 -6.05 29.46
CA ASN A 656 -7.80 -4.63 29.22
C ASN A 656 -6.81 -3.66 29.89
N ALA A 657 -5.95 -4.12 30.80
CA ALA A 657 -4.92 -3.29 31.42
C ALA A 657 -3.60 -4.05 31.55
N ASP A 658 -2.48 -3.31 31.48
CA ASP A 658 -1.16 -3.82 31.79
C ASP A 658 -1.09 -4.18 33.26
N PHE A 659 -0.48 -5.32 33.56
CA PHE A 659 -0.16 -5.73 34.93
C PHE A 659 1.33 -6.07 35.04
N SER A 660 1.79 -6.45 36.22
CA SER A 660 3.23 -6.69 36.46
C SER A 660 3.56 -8.15 36.77
N ILE A 661 4.74 -8.59 36.29
CA ILE A 661 5.45 -9.76 36.82
C ILE A 661 6.68 -9.27 37.57
N VAL A 662 6.82 -9.67 38.83
CA VAL A 662 7.91 -9.26 39.73
C VAL A 662 8.80 -10.45 40.10
N PRO A 663 10.06 -10.22 40.52
CA PRO A 663 10.94 -11.30 40.95
C PRO A 663 10.32 -12.12 42.08
N ALA A 664 10.54 -13.43 42.07
CA ALA A 664 10.19 -14.30 43.18
C ALA A 664 10.84 -13.81 44.48
N THR A 665 10.09 -13.84 45.59
CA THR A 665 10.62 -13.43 46.90
C THR A 665 11.08 -14.61 47.77
N SER A 666 10.79 -15.85 47.36
CA SER A 666 11.17 -17.07 48.07
C SER A 666 11.59 -18.19 47.11
N PRO A 667 12.59 -19.04 47.47
CA PRO A 667 12.98 -20.16 46.63
C PRO A 667 11.83 -21.14 46.44
N GLY A 668 11.62 -21.56 45.20
CA GLY A 668 10.50 -22.41 44.80
C GLY A 668 10.80 -23.20 43.54
N TYR A 669 9.83 -23.96 43.06
CA TYR A 669 9.96 -24.71 41.82
C TYR A 669 8.70 -24.56 40.99
N THR A 670 8.88 -24.54 39.68
CA THR A 670 7.78 -24.63 38.73
C THR A 670 7.60 -26.08 38.31
N VAL A 671 6.36 -26.47 38.04
CA VAL A 671 6.03 -27.73 37.39
C VAL A 671 5.05 -27.42 36.28
N ASP A 672 5.47 -27.69 35.06
CA ASP A 672 4.62 -27.65 33.89
C ASP A 672 4.44 -29.08 33.36
N HIS A 673 3.32 -29.34 32.69
CA HIS A 673 3.06 -30.64 32.09
C HIS A 673 2.26 -30.54 30.80
N GLY A 674 2.58 -31.41 29.86
CA GLY A 674 1.90 -31.41 28.56
C GLY A 674 2.04 -32.71 27.77
N PRO A 675 1.15 -32.95 26.79
CA PRO A 675 -0.01 -32.10 26.50
C PRO A 675 -1.14 -32.31 27.54
N LEU A 676 -1.94 -31.27 27.81
CA LEU A 676 -3.11 -31.36 28.71
C LEU A 676 -4.19 -32.31 28.17
N TYR A 677 -4.25 -32.43 26.85
CA TYR A 677 -5.12 -33.34 26.13
C TYR A 677 -4.34 -34.14 25.10
N GLN A 678 -4.61 -35.44 25.01
CA GLN A 678 -4.03 -36.31 24.00
C GLN A 678 -5.11 -37.22 23.43
N ALA A 679 -5.39 -37.08 22.13
CA ALA A 679 -6.26 -38.01 21.42
C ALA A 679 -5.50 -39.33 21.19
N ILE A 680 -6.08 -40.46 21.62
CA ILE A 680 -5.48 -41.79 21.49
C ILE A 680 -6.31 -42.63 20.52
N CYS A 681 -5.71 -43.06 19.41
CA CYS A 681 -6.34 -43.93 18.43
C CYS A 681 -6.04 -45.41 18.74
N ILE A 682 -7.09 -46.19 19.04
CA ILE A 682 -6.97 -47.63 19.33
C ILE A 682 -6.42 -48.38 18.07
N PRO A 683 -5.45 -49.32 18.20
CA PRO A 683 -5.00 -49.98 19.42
C PRO A 683 -3.74 -49.40 20.06
N GLN A 684 -3.30 -48.18 19.73
CA GLN A 684 -2.31 -47.51 20.57
C GLN A 684 -2.95 -47.24 21.95
N GLU A 685 -2.29 -47.65 23.03
CA GLU A 685 -2.81 -47.56 24.41
C GLU A 685 -1.98 -46.63 25.31
N GLU A 686 -0.90 -46.02 24.80
CA GLU A 686 0.02 -45.24 25.64
C GLU A 686 -0.18 -43.73 25.45
N ALA A 687 -0.68 -43.07 26.50
CA ALA A 687 -0.59 -41.62 26.67
C ALA A 687 0.83 -41.24 27.13
N ARG A 688 1.38 -40.14 26.61
CA ARG A 688 2.66 -39.58 27.04
C ARG A 688 2.43 -38.17 27.57
N ILE A 689 2.66 -38.00 28.87
CA ILE A 689 2.66 -36.70 29.53
C ILE A 689 4.10 -36.42 29.95
N SER A 690 4.65 -35.32 29.46
CA SER A 690 5.94 -34.81 29.89
C SER A 690 5.74 -33.84 31.03
N PHE A 691 6.57 -33.94 32.07
CA PHE A 691 6.66 -32.95 33.13
C PHE A 691 7.97 -32.19 32.98
N THR A 692 7.89 -30.87 32.99
CA THR A 692 9.05 -29.97 32.98
C THR A 692 9.10 -29.26 34.33
N THR A 693 10.25 -29.31 35.00
CA THR A 693 10.42 -28.63 36.29
C THR A 693 11.51 -27.58 36.19
N GLY A 694 11.26 -26.39 36.72
CA GLY A 694 12.25 -25.32 36.85
C GLY A 694 12.54 -25.00 38.31
N ALA A 695 13.78 -24.62 38.61
CA ALA A 695 14.15 -24.08 39.93
C ALA A 695 14.01 -22.55 39.91
N VAL A 696 13.39 -21.99 40.93
CA VAL A 696 13.25 -20.54 41.15
C VAL A 696 14.13 -20.16 42.34
N LEU A 697 15.01 -19.16 42.15
CA LEU A 697 16.02 -18.75 43.13
C LEU A 697 16.90 -19.91 43.65
N ASP A 698 17.48 -20.70 42.75
CA ASP A 698 18.37 -21.82 43.08
C ASP A 698 17.75 -22.87 44.03
N PHE A 699 16.43 -23.06 43.96
CA PHE A 699 15.74 -24.11 44.70
C PHE A 699 16.32 -25.49 44.36
N SER A 700 16.83 -26.17 45.39
CA SER A 700 17.67 -27.36 45.29
C SER A 700 16.95 -28.66 45.63
#